data_AF-A0A1W2EZJ1-F1
#
_entry.id   AF-A0A1W2EZJ1-F1
#
_cell.length_a   1.000
_cell.length_b   1.000
_cell.length_c   1.000
_cell.angle_alpha   90.00
_cell.angle_beta   90.00
_cell.angle_gamma   90.00
#
_symmetry.space_group_name_H-M   'P 1'
#
loop_
_entity.id
_entity.type
_entity.pdbx_description
1 polymer ?
#
loop_
_entity_poly.entity_id
_entity_poly.type
_entity_poly.pdbx_seq_one_letter_code
_entity_poly.pdbx_strand_id
1 'polypeptide(L)'
;MARRRGGMGHWIWSPVNLDTLIEKRKPLPVVPFMVLFTADAGVAHSVTKWRKTLTLKPLHVSTIAGVGALAPDELTLERLRLYCRMALRQAKTLQRKLDIGDSVKALDNWKPLDARPSSLFFHGHNVTVANELTLRSIGEEAPENSKGHLNVSEHESYVRGITESTQAVLKLHDAIADRAAFLVHPRQPDIVLVAPASYRRIEERAQHNAPSEIVKKVLRAMDRQRGFTLSLNAEEEDVDRIGPIMSERGAELRLQSLAVALRSASTLAATIRLPPAVNRTDGVVAQLSAHLRSYDNPPDSKTARVFRTVQNALKDAVPAEHLALMQGSKSGIKIIADAALEWLPIDGLPLGLYTDVSRIPVTPGNILMEQLRPRPPIQVRPESFRNFLLLSMFDEKDHLAELIAQAIDKLEDSKGRPIRGTRRTPRTVKEFIAAVNAYEGPMLIVDSHGQHINDNVAGGLIIGGEAIDIWSLRDQIRMPPIVVLSACDTHPHDRNHASVANGFLSCGASAVLGTVLPIRGEDAASFVRRLLLRAVEYGGIMNSTGRSVPWTNIVSGALRMQLASDICGGLKDRGLVTEMQAAELQLSANMDLNPHRKDWLHRLALRCQEAGGFNAVRWQVLYDDILAASDVIRYTHLGNPETIILSEPAMFERFHKAFE
;
A
#
# COMPACT_ATOMS: atom_id res chain seq x y z
N MET A 1 18.07 9.48 -9.60
CA MET A 1 16.71 9.85 -9.13
C MET A 1 15.61 9.16 -9.93
N ALA A 2 15.52 9.34 -11.26
CA ALA A 2 14.45 8.74 -12.08
C ALA A 2 14.26 7.23 -11.89
N ARG A 3 15.35 6.44 -11.80
CA ARG A 3 15.29 5.01 -11.48
C ARG A 3 14.52 4.73 -10.17
N ARG A 4 14.87 5.39 -9.06
CA ARG A 4 14.20 5.23 -7.74
C ARG A 4 12.73 5.59 -7.83
N ARG A 5 12.42 6.69 -8.52
CA ARG A 5 11.05 7.15 -8.74
C ARG A 5 10.22 6.16 -9.57
N GLY A 6 10.85 5.42 -10.49
CA GLY A 6 10.24 4.35 -11.29
C GLY A 6 10.25 2.97 -10.63
N GLY A 7 10.58 2.85 -9.34
CA GLY A 7 10.59 1.54 -8.66
C GLY A 7 11.88 0.73 -8.85
N MET A 8 12.99 1.38 -9.24
CA MET A 8 14.27 0.73 -9.53
C MET A 8 15.41 1.31 -8.68
N GLY A 9 16.40 0.49 -8.30
CA GLY A 9 17.53 0.98 -7.50
C GLY A 9 17.14 1.33 -6.06
N HIS A 10 16.20 0.58 -5.50
CA HIS A 10 15.83 0.65 -4.08
C HIS A 10 16.97 0.23 -3.17
N TRP A 11 16.90 0.68 -1.92
CA TRP A 11 17.81 0.21 -0.88
C TRP A 11 17.24 -1.10 -0.33
N ILE A 12 17.83 -2.23 -0.72
CA ILE A 12 17.33 -3.53 -0.28
C ILE A 12 17.73 -3.73 1.18
N TRP A 13 16.74 -3.76 2.06
CA TRP A 13 16.89 -4.12 3.46
C TRP A 13 15.88 -5.22 3.78
N SER A 14 16.12 -6.00 4.83
CA SER A 14 15.14 -6.97 5.33
C SER A 14 15.37 -7.20 6.82
N PRO A 15 14.34 -7.11 7.66
CA PRO A 15 14.44 -7.75 8.96
C PRO A 15 14.56 -9.26 8.74
N VAL A 16 15.36 -9.92 9.56
CA VAL A 16 15.57 -11.36 9.49
C VAL A 16 15.79 -11.87 10.91
N ASN A 17 15.14 -12.98 11.27
CA ASN A 17 15.45 -13.63 12.53
C ASN A 17 16.79 -14.37 12.43
N LEU A 18 17.40 -14.65 13.58
CA LEU A 18 18.75 -15.21 13.62
C LEU A 18 18.81 -16.60 12.96
N ASP A 19 17.82 -17.45 13.19
CA ASP A 19 17.79 -18.82 12.66
C ASP A 19 17.71 -18.82 11.13
N THR A 20 16.80 -18.02 10.54
CA THR A 20 16.68 -17.87 9.08
C THR A 20 17.95 -17.30 8.48
N LEU A 21 18.61 -16.35 9.16
CA LEU A 21 19.88 -15.81 8.70
C LEU A 21 20.93 -16.92 8.62
N ILE A 22 21.11 -17.68 9.71
CA ILE A 22 22.15 -18.69 9.84
C ILE A 22 21.92 -19.86 8.86
N GLU A 23 20.68 -20.34 8.77
CA GLU A 23 20.31 -21.52 7.99
C GLU A 23 20.14 -21.22 6.50
N LYS A 24 19.43 -20.13 6.18
CA LYS A 24 18.88 -19.91 4.83
C LYS A 24 19.50 -18.73 4.08
N ARG A 25 20.22 -17.81 4.75
CA ARG A 25 20.76 -16.59 4.09
C ARG A 25 22.27 -16.46 4.23
N LYS A 26 22.98 -17.04 3.27
CA LYS A 26 24.44 -16.90 3.13
C LYS A 26 24.78 -16.06 1.89
N PRO A 27 25.82 -15.21 1.93
CA PRO A 27 26.30 -14.53 0.73
C PRO A 27 26.77 -15.56 -0.31
N LEU A 28 26.39 -15.35 -1.57
CA LEU A 28 26.73 -16.23 -2.69
C LEU A 28 27.72 -15.51 -3.63
N PRO A 29 28.58 -16.23 -4.38
CA PRO A 29 29.51 -15.58 -5.30
C PRO A 29 28.85 -14.64 -6.33
N VAL A 30 27.64 -14.98 -6.78
CA VAL A 30 26.87 -14.16 -7.75
C VAL A 30 26.22 -12.92 -7.11
N VAL A 31 26.08 -12.88 -5.78
CA VAL A 31 25.54 -11.75 -5.01
C VAL A 31 26.35 -11.59 -3.70
N PRO A 32 27.63 -11.18 -3.79
CA PRO A 32 28.56 -11.31 -2.67
C PRO A 32 28.41 -10.21 -1.62
N PHE A 33 27.56 -9.21 -1.88
CA PHE A 33 27.38 -8.04 -1.02
C PHE A 33 26.31 -8.30 0.04
N MET A 34 26.72 -8.34 1.30
CA MET A 34 25.82 -8.44 2.45
C MET A 34 26.34 -7.59 3.61
N VAL A 35 25.48 -6.73 4.16
CA VAL A 35 25.76 -5.93 5.36
C VAL A 35 24.74 -6.31 6.42
N LEU A 36 25.20 -6.57 7.64
CA LEU A 36 24.36 -7.01 8.77
C LEU A 36 24.47 -5.99 9.89
N PHE A 37 23.32 -5.59 10.42
CA PHE A 37 23.21 -4.68 11.55
C PHE A 37 22.67 -5.46 12.76
N THR A 38 23.36 -5.39 13.89
CA THR A 38 22.91 -6.02 15.15
C THR A 38 22.96 -5.03 16.29
N ALA A 39 21.91 -5.02 17.12
CA ALA A 39 21.83 -4.17 18.30
C ALA A 39 21.65 -4.93 19.62
N ASP A 40 21.39 -6.24 19.55
CA ASP A 40 21.30 -7.14 20.71
C ASP A 40 22.63 -7.89 20.90
N ALA A 41 23.05 -8.07 22.15
CA ALA A 41 24.32 -8.72 22.47
C ALA A 41 24.34 -10.20 22.08
N GLY A 42 23.28 -10.96 22.36
CA GLY A 42 23.18 -12.38 22.00
C GLY A 42 23.17 -12.58 20.49
N VAL A 43 22.42 -11.75 19.76
CA VAL A 43 22.40 -11.74 18.30
C VAL A 43 23.77 -11.38 17.73
N ALA A 44 24.42 -10.33 18.24
CA ALA A 44 25.73 -9.87 17.75
C ALA A 44 26.83 -10.95 17.91
N HIS A 45 26.88 -11.64 19.06
CA HIS A 45 27.81 -12.75 19.28
C HIS A 45 27.52 -13.93 18.34
N SER A 46 26.24 -14.26 18.14
CA SER A 46 25.83 -15.35 17.27
C SER A 46 26.16 -15.07 15.80
N VAL A 47 25.90 -13.86 15.31
CA VAL A 47 26.27 -13.40 13.97
C VAL A 47 27.80 -13.44 13.79
N THR A 48 28.57 -13.03 14.80
CA THR A 48 30.03 -13.10 14.77
C THR A 48 30.53 -14.55 14.64
N LYS A 49 29.97 -15.48 15.43
CA LYS A 49 30.30 -16.90 15.38
C LYS A 49 29.97 -17.49 14.00
N TRP A 50 28.77 -17.22 13.50
CA TRP A 50 28.34 -17.67 12.18
C TRP A 50 29.22 -17.11 11.05
N ARG A 51 29.57 -15.81 11.10
CA ARG A 51 30.45 -15.16 10.12
C ARG A 51 31.83 -15.82 10.02
N LYS A 52 32.36 -16.40 11.10
CA LYS A 52 33.63 -17.16 11.07
C LYS A 52 33.54 -18.46 10.27
N THR A 53 32.34 -19.02 10.11
CA THR A 53 32.09 -20.25 9.33
C THR A 53 31.98 -19.99 7.82
N LEU A 54 31.89 -18.73 7.40
CA LEU A 54 31.66 -18.35 6.01
C LEU A 54 32.96 -17.99 5.29
N THR A 55 33.08 -18.45 4.05
CA THR A 55 34.17 -18.04 3.16
C THR A 55 33.97 -16.62 2.64
N LEU A 56 32.74 -16.28 2.20
CA LEU A 56 32.32 -14.91 1.94
C LEU A 56 31.79 -14.31 3.23
N LYS A 57 32.54 -13.39 3.83
CA LYS A 57 32.17 -12.81 5.12
C LYS A 57 31.31 -11.56 4.92
N PRO A 58 30.07 -11.51 5.41
CA PRO A 58 29.30 -10.28 5.41
C PRO A 58 30.01 -9.19 6.22
N LEU A 59 29.75 -7.93 5.87
CA LEU A 59 30.15 -6.78 6.69
C LEU A 59 29.22 -6.72 7.89
N HIS A 60 29.78 -6.79 9.09
CA HIS A 60 29.01 -6.80 10.33
C HIS A 60 29.18 -5.46 11.04
N VAL A 61 28.07 -4.78 11.29
CA VAL A 61 27.96 -3.51 11.99
C VAL A 61 27.14 -3.73 13.25
N SER A 62 27.62 -3.27 14.41
CA SER A 62 26.89 -3.46 15.66
C SER A 62 27.08 -2.31 16.63
N THR A 63 26.03 -1.98 17.38
CA THR A 63 26.12 -1.10 18.56
C THR A 63 26.76 -1.77 19.77
N ILE A 64 27.01 -3.09 19.71
CA ILE A 64 27.63 -3.86 20.80
C ILE A 64 29.15 -3.87 20.61
N ALA A 65 29.88 -3.33 21.58
CA ALA A 65 31.34 -3.32 21.56
C ALA A 65 31.93 -4.73 21.79
N GLY A 66 33.18 -4.94 21.34
CA GLY A 66 33.95 -6.16 21.66
C GLY A 66 33.60 -7.42 20.85
N VAL A 67 32.61 -7.36 19.94
CA VAL A 67 32.19 -8.51 19.11
C VAL A 67 32.93 -8.63 17.78
N GLY A 68 33.89 -7.75 17.48
CA GLY A 68 34.60 -7.75 16.18
C GLY A 68 33.75 -7.31 14.99
N ALA A 69 32.69 -6.54 15.26
CA ALA A 69 31.90 -5.79 14.31
C ALA A 69 32.39 -4.33 14.22
N LEU A 70 32.05 -3.65 13.14
CA LEU A 70 32.23 -2.20 13.04
C LEU A 70 31.20 -1.49 13.92
N ALA A 71 31.60 -0.42 14.60
CA ALA A 71 30.63 0.47 15.20
C ALA A 71 29.87 1.26 14.10
N PRO A 72 28.61 1.71 14.34
CA PRO A 72 27.81 2.34 13.29
C PRO A 72 28.42 3.63 12.71
N ASP A 73 29.09 4.42 13.54
CA ASP A 73 29.81 5.65 13.17
C ASP A 73 31.05 5.37 12.32
N GLU A 74 31.62 4.18 12.46
CA GLU A 74 32.71 3.74 11.61
C GLU A 74 32.25 3.25 10.22
N LEU A 75 30.95 3.10 9.95
CA LEU A 75 30.46 2.68 8.64
C LEU A 75 30.52 3.84 7.63
N THR A 76 31.68 4.04 7.01
CA THR A 76 31.86 5.06 5.98
C THR A 76 31.64 4.52 4.56
N LEU A 77 31.36 5.43 3.61
CA LEU A 77 31.27 5.08 2.18
C LEU A 77 32.56 4.43 1.66
N GLU A 78 33.72 4.87 2.15
CA GLU A 78 35.00 4.28 1.78
C GLU A 78 35.17 2.86 2.31
N ARG A 79 34.77 2.61 3.58
CA ARG A 79 34.78 1.25 4.14
C ARG A 79 33.80 0.32 3.40
N LEU A 80 32.63 0.82 3.02
CA LEU A 80 31.69 0.07 2.18
C LEU A 80 32.28 -0.25 0.80
N ARG A 81 32.93 0.72 0.14
CA ARG A 81 33.61 0.52 -1.14
C ARG A 81 34.70 -0.54 -1.05
N LEU A 82 35.55 -0.46 -0.02
CA LEU A 82 36.60 -1.44 0.25
C LEU A 82 36.01 -2.84 0.47
N TYR A 83 34.96 -2.94 1.29
CA TYR A 83 34.24 -4.19 1.51
C TYR A 83 33.72 -4.80 0.20
N CYS A 84 33.00 -4.02 -0.62
CA CYS A 84 32.49 -4.49 -1.91
C CYS A 84 33.62 -5.01 -2.82
N ARG A 85 34.75 -4.31 -2.86
CA ARG A 85 35.92 -4.73 -3.64
C ARG A 85 36.50 -6.06 -3.15
N MET A 86 36.63 -6.22 -1.84
CA MET A 86 37.09 -7.48 -1.23
C MET A 86 36.11 -8.63 -1.50
N ALA A 87 34.81 -8.38 -1.36
CA ALA A 87 33.76 -9.38 -1.60
C ALA A 87 33.77 -9.88 -3.05
N LEU A 88 33.92 -8.98 -4.04
CA LEU A 88 34.04 -9.36 -5.46
C LEU A 88 35.28 -10.23 -5.73
N ARG A 89 36.43 -9.86 -5.16
CA ARG A 89 37.67 -10.65 -5.32
C ARG A 89 37.53 -12.04 -4.72
N GLN A 90 36.96 -12.15 -3.52
CA GLN A 90 36.68 -13.45 -2.88
C GLN A 90 35.68 -14.27 -3.71
N ALA A 91 34.63 -13.64 -4.24
CA ALA A 91 33.65 -14.30 -5.10
C ALA A 91 34.29 -14.87 -6.38
N LYS A 92 35.19 -14.11 -7.03
CA LYS A 92 35.97 -14.56 -8.19
C LYS A 92 36.87 -15.76 -7.85
N THR A 93 37.49 -15.76 -6.67
CA THR A 93 38.30 -16.89 -6.21
C THR A 93 37.46 -18.16 -6.04
N LEU A 94 36.25 -18.03 -5.48
CA LEU A 94 35.32 -19.15 -5.28
C LEU A 94 34.69 -19.62 -6.59
N GLN A 95 34.41 -18.70 -7.50
CA GLN A 95 33.83 -18.99 -8.81
C GLN A 95 34.67 -18.33 -9.90
N ARG A 96 35.70 -19.03 -10.37
CA ARG A 96 36.67 -18.53 -11.36
C ARG A 96 36.04 -18.00 -12.65
N LYS A 97 34.86 -18.51 -13.03
CA LYS A 97 34.11 -18.06 -14.23
C LYS A 97 33.37 -16.74 -14.06
N LEU A 98 33.20 -16.23 -12.84
CA LEU A 98 32.49 -14.97 -12.57
C LEU A 98 33.27 -13.82 -13.21
N ASP A 99 32.68 -13.00 -14.09
CA ASP A 99 33.33 -11.77 -14.52
C ASP A 99 33.06 -10.66 -13.48
N ILE A 100 34.13 -10.04 -12.99
CA ILE A 100 34.06 -8.94 -12.02
C ILE A 100 34.67 -7.65 -12.57
N GLY A 101 35.23 -7.65 -13.78
CA GLY A 101 35.99 -6.53 -14.33
C GLY A 101 35.18 -5.24 -14.33
N ASP A 102 33.98 -5.27 -14.90
CA ASP A 102 33.08 -4.12 -14.95
C ASP A 102 32.61 -3.68 -13.57
N SER A 103 32.33 -4.62 -12.67
CA SER A 103 31.91 -4.30 -11.30
C SER A 103 33.02 -3.61 -10.50
N VAL A 104 34.26 -4.08 -10.64
CA VAL A 104 35.44 -3.46 -10.01
C VAL A 104 35.68 -2.08 -10.62
N LYS A 105 35.65 -1.96 -11.95
CA LYS A 105 35.79 -0.67 -12.65
C LYS A 105 34.69 0.31 -12.24
N ALA A 106 33.46 -0.15 -12.08
CA ALA A 106 32.34 0.68 -11.62
C ALA A 106 32.56 1.17 -10.18
N LEU A 107 33.07 0.32 -9.27
CA LEU A 107 33.41 0.71 -7.91
C LEU A 107 34.59 1.68 -7.84
N ASP A 108 35.63 1.46 -8.65
CA ASP A 108 36.81 2.32 -8.70
C ASP A 108 36.47 3.72 -9.25
N ASN A 109 35.51 3.81 -10.17
CA ASN A 109 35.00 5.07 -10.73
C ASN A 109 33.85 5.68 -9.92
N TRP A 110 33.30 4.96 -8.93
CA TRP A 110 32.18 5.46 -8.15
C TRP A 110 32.64 6.62 -7.26
N LYS A 111 31.85 7.69 -7.26
CA LYS A 111 32.05 8.87 -6.41
C LYS A 111 30.83 9.06 -5.51
N PRO A 112 31.04 9.50 -4.25
CA PRO A 112 29.95 9.98 -3.41
C PRO A 112 29.13 11.07 -4.13
N LEU A 113 27.85 11.17 -3.77
CA LEU A 113 27.03 12.31 -4.18
C LEU A 113 27.57 13.57 -3.52
N ASP A 114 27.67 14.66 -4.29
CA ASP A 114 28.06 15.96 -3.75
C ASP A 114 27.02 16.41 -2.72
N ALA A 115 27.50 16.76 -1.52
CA ALA A 115 26.68 17.35 -0.49
C ALA A 115 26.25 18.75 -0.94
N ARG A 116 24.96 19.05 -0.82
CA ARG A 116 24.41 20.38 -1.08
C ARG A 116 23.50 20.80 0.06
N PRO A 117 23.46 22.09 0.41
CA PRO A 117 22.56 22.57 1.46
C PRO A 117 21.09 22.35 1.04
N SER A 118 20.33 21.74 1.93
CA SER A 118 18.88 21.62 1.84
C SER A 118 18.22 22.99 1.96
N SER A 119 17.12 23.21 1.25
CA SER A 119 16.26 24.39 1.47
C SER A 119 15.43 24.29 2.75
N LEU A 120 15.51 23.17 3.46
CA LEU A 120 14.77 22.90 4.69
C LEU A 120 15.69 22.76 5.89
N PHE A 121 15.18 23.25 7.02
CA PHE A 121 15.68 22.90 8.34
C PHE A 121 15.32 21.46 8.66
N PHE A 122 16.29 20.66 9.08
CA PHE A 122 16.02 19.29 9.52
C PHE A 122 15.73 19.30 11.01
N HIS A 123 14.59 18.74 11.39
CA HIS A 123 14.11 18.67 12.76
C HIS A 123 14.51 17.37 13.46
N GLY A 124 14.78 16.30 12.70
CA GLY A 124 15.09 14.98 13.26
C GLY A 124 13.91 14.36 14.03
N HIS A 125 12.69 14.87 13.82
CA HIS A 125 11.49 14.43 14.53
C HIS A 125 10.77 13.32 13.75
N ASN A 126 10.06 12.42 14.44
CA ASN A 126 9.30 11.30 13.85
C ASN A 126 8.28 11.74 12.77
N VAL A 127 7.87 13.01 12.74
CA VAL A 127 6.91 13.54 11.76
C VAL A 127 7.56 14.03 10.46
N THR A 128 8.85 14.38 10.48
CA THR A 128 9.58 14.95 9.33
C THR A 128 10.74 14.07 8.85
N VAL A 129 11.24 13.16 9.69
CA VAL A 129 12.44 12.34 9.43
C VAL A 129 12.38 11.57 8.12
N ALA A 130 11.19 11.14 7.68
CA ALA A 130 11.04 10.44 6.41
C ALA A 130 11.36 11.32 5.19
N ASN A 131 10.95 12.58 5.22
CA ASN A 131 11.28 13.55 4.16
C ASN A 131 12.75 13.96 4.25
N GLU A 132 13.25 14.22 5.46
CA GLU A 132 14.67 14.56 5.68
C GLU A 132 15.62 13.46 5.19
N LEU A 133 15.33 12.18 5.49
CA LEU A 133 16.12 11.06 4.99
C LEU A 133 15.96 10.86 3.47
N THR A 134 14.81 11.20 2.91
CA THR A 134 14.61 11.18 1.45
C THR A 134 15.51 12.20 0.76
N LEU A 135 15.59 13.43 1.29
CA LEU A 135 16.46 14.51 0.81
C LEU A 135 17.95 14.14 1.00
N ARG A 136 18.34 13.64 2.18
CA ARG A 136 19.70 13.14 2.42
C ARG A 136 20.12 12.05 1.44
N SER A 137 19.17 11.19 1.04
CA SER A 137 19.46 10.11 0.10
C SER A 137 19.80 10.58 -1.32
N ILE A 138 19.64 11.87 -1.62
CA ILE A 138 20.06 12.51 -2.88
C ILE A 138 21.16 13.56 -2.69
N GLY A 139 21.79 13.61 -1.51
CA GLY A 139 22.92 14.50 -1.21
C GLY A 139 22.52 15.83 -0.54
N GLU A 140 21.26 16.01 -0.12
CA GLU A 140 20.88 17.23 0.62
C GLU A 140 21.17 17.12 2.11
N GLU A 141 21.90 18.10 2.65
CA GLU A 141 22.29 18.17 4.06
C GLU A 141 21.61 19.34 4.77
N ALA A 142 21.47 19.24 6.10
CA ALA A 142 20.96 20.35 6.90
C ALA A 142 21.94 21.54 6.82
N PRO A 143 21.47 22.79 6.73
CA PRO A 143 22.34 23.96 6.80
C PRO A 143 23.21 23.98 8.08
N GLU A 144 24.44 24.49 8.01
CA GLU A 144 25.47 24.36 9.07
C GLU A 144 25.07 24.98 10.44
N ASN A 145 24.12 25.93 10.47
CA ASN A 145 23.66 26.61 11.69
C ASN A 145 22.20 26.30 12.08
N SER A 146 21.67 25.19 11.57
CA SER A 146 20.24 24.92 11.57
C SER A 146 19.89 23.81 12.59
N LYS A 147 19.48 24.21 13.80
CA LYS A 147 18.67 23.32 14.66
C LYS A 147 17.21 23.70 14.47
N GLY A 148 16.54 23.04 13.52
CA GLY A 148 15.10 23.18 13.41
C GLY A 148 14.44 22.54 14.63
N HIS A 149 13.80 23.31 15.50
CA HIS A 149 13.01 22.77 16.60
C HIS A 149 11.53 22.92 16.28
N LEU A 150 10.79 21.80 16.26
CA LEU A 150 9.33 21.86 16.28
C LEU A 150 8.90 22.30 17.68
N ASN A 151 7.98 23.25 17.76
CA ASN A 151 7.46 23.71 19.03
C ASN A 151 6.47 22.67 19.58
N VAL A 152 6.84 22.02 20.68
CA VAL A 152 6.07 20.92 21.29
C VAL A 152 4.68 21.37 21.74
N SER A 153 4.49 22.64 22.08
CA SER A 153 3.19 23.16 22.53
C SER A 153 2.24 23.57 21.39
N GLU A 154 2.71 23.64 20.14
CA GLU A 154 1.94 24.21 19.03
C GLU A 154 1.65 23.17 17.94
N HIS A 155 0.39 22.75 17.83
CA HIS A 155 -0.07 21.86 16.75
C HIS A 155 0.35 22.37 15.36
N GLU A 156 0.21 23.67 15.12
CA GLU A 156 0.55 24.34 13.87
C GLU A 156 2.03 24.25 13.51
N SER A 157 2.92 24.13 14.50
CA SER A 157 4.36 23.94 14.25
C SER A 157 4.61 22.60 13.55
N TYR A 158 3.91 21.54 13.96
CA TYR A 158 4.00 20.23 13.33
C TYR A 158 3.39 20.21 11.93
N VAL A 159 2.20 20.80 11.76
CA VAL A 159 1.52 20.90 10.45
C VAL A 159 2.43 21.61 9.44
N ARG A 160 3.03 22.73 9.86
CA ARG A 160 3.98 23.48 9.03
C ARG A 160 5.22 22.68 8.67
N GLY A 161 5.88 22.05 9.66
CA GLY A 161 7.08 21.23 9.42
C GLY A 161 6.81 20.04 8.48
N ILE A 162 5.65 19.38 8.61
CA ILE A 162 5.23 18.30 7.69
C ILE A 162 4.98 18.88 6.29
N THR A 163 4.29 20.01 6.19
CA THR A 163 3.95 20.66 4.92
C THR A 163 5.20 21.08 4.16
N GLU A 164 6.10 21.83 4.80
CA GLU A 164 7.36 22.30 4.22
C GLU A 164 8.25 21.13 3.80
N SER A 165 8.40 20.12 4.68
CA SER A 165 9.20 18.92 4.38
C SER A 165 8.64 18.11 3.21
N THR A 166 7.32 17.98 3.11
CA THR A 166 6.65 17.30 1.99
C THR A 166 6.87 18.07 0.69
N GLN A 167 6.70 19.39 0.70
CA GLN A 167 6.88 20.23 -0.49
C GLN A 167 8.30 20.16 -1.04
N ALA A 168 9.34 20.13 -0.21
CA ALA A 168 10.70 20.02 -0.73
C ALA A 168 10.96 18.69 -1.44
N VAL A 169 10.43 17.57 -0.91
CA VAL A 169 10.54 16.28 -1.60
C VAL A 169 9.77 16.29 -2.91
N LEU A 170 8.56 16.88 -2.95
CA LEU A 170 7.79 17.00 -4.20
C LEU A 170 8.50 17.87 -5.25
N LYS A 171 9.19 18.95 -4.85
CA LYS A 171 10.00 19.78 -5.76
C LYS A 171 11.11 18.98 -6.45
N LEU A 172 11.66 17.94 -5.82
CA LEU A 172 12.63 17.05 -6.46
C LEU A 172 12.06 16.33 -7.69
N HIS A 173 10.73 16.15 -7.75
CA HIS A 173 10.08 15.40 -8.83
C HIS A 173 9.99 16.22 -10.11
N ASP A 174 9.89 17.55 -9.99
CA ASP A 174 9.79 18.43 -11.15
C ASP A 174 11.07 18.36 -12.01
N ALA A 175 12.25 18.21 -11.39
CA ALA A 175 13.53 18.03 -12.09
C ALA A 175 13.65 16.72 -12.89
N ILE A 176 12.76 15.76 -12.66
CA ILE A 176 12.78 14.45 -13.33
C ILE A 176 11.46 14.11 -14.02
N ALA A 177 10.51 15.04 -14.15
CA ALA A 177 9.18 14.77 -14.67
C ALA A 177 9.22 14.12 -16.07
N ASP A 178 9.94 14.69 -17.02
CA ASP A 178 9.81 14.29 -18.44
C ASP A 178 10.83 13.24 -18.89
N ARG A 179 11.19 12.33 -17.99
CA ARG A 179 12.16 11.27 -18.30
C ARG A 179 11.48 10.13 -19.07
N ALA A 180 12.01 9.83 -20.26
CA ALA A 180 11.59 8.69 -21.08
C ALA A 180 11.62 7.35 -20.31
N ALA A 181 12.45 7.24 -19.27
CA ALA A 181 12.48 6.07 -18.38
C ALA A 181 11.10 5.73 -17.78
N PHE A 182 10.22 6.72 -17.59
CA PHE A 182 8.88 6.50 -17.05
C PHE A 182 7.90 5.85 -18.03
N LEU A 183 8.26 5.75 -19.32
CA LEU A 183 7.50 4.96 -20.28
C LEU A 183 7.60 3.47 -19.98
N VAL A 184 8.73 3.01 -19.46
CA VAL A 184 9.00 1.59 -19.17
C VAL A 184 8.95 1.28 -17.68
N HIS A 185 9.32 2.25 -16.84
CA HIS A 185 9.29 2.16 -15.39
C HIS A 185 8.33 3.21 -14.83
N PRO A 186 7.01 2.92 -14.79
CA PRO A 186 6.01 3.88 -14.34
C PRO A 186 6.37 4.47 -12.98
N ARG A 187 6.02 5.75 -12.80
CA ARG A 187 6.22 6.44 -11.53
C ARG A 187 5.48 5.68 -10.42
N GLN A 188 6.17 5.43 -9.31
CA GLN A 188 5.58 4.94 -8.08
C GLN A 188 4.67 6.02 -7.45
N PRO A 189 3.93 5.77 -6.36
CA PRO A 189 3.26 6.84 -5.62
C PRO A 189 4.23 7.98 -5.25
N ASP A 190 3.80 9.23 -5.46
CA ASP A 190 4.58 10.42 -5.09
C ASP A 190 4.40 10.78 -3.62
N ILE A 191 3.29 10.35 -3.01
CA ILE A 191 2.98 10.61 -1.61
C ILE A 191 2.83 9.30 -0.84
N VAL A 192 3.37 9.28 0.37
CA VAL A 192 3.13 8.29 1.42
C VAL A 192 2.36 8.97 2.54
N LEU A 193 1.15 8.51 2.81
CA LEU A 193 0.28 9.03 3.87
C LEU A 193 0.37 8.10 5.07
N VAL A 194 0.85 8.57 6.22
CA VAL A 194 1.11 7.70 7.37
C VAL A 194 0.41 8.16 8.64
N ALA A 195 -0.34 7.24 9.26
CA ALA A 195 -0.98 7.40 10.57
C ALA A 195 -0.29 6.49 11.62
N PRO A 196 -0.34 6.82 12.93
CA PRO A 196 0.17 5.89 13.94
C PRO A 196 -0.71 4.64 13.96
N ALA A 197 -0.18 3.53 14.47
CA ALA A 197 -1.04 2.41 14.83
C ALA A 197 -2.06 2.86 15.89
N SER A 198 -3.27 2.32 15.79
CA SER A 198 -4.30 2.42 16.82
C SER A 198 -4.83 1.03 17.11
N TYR A 199 -4.87 0.68 18.39
CA TYR A 199 -5.22 -0.67 18.83
C TYR A 199 -6.39 -0.61 19.81
N ARG A 200 -7.49 0.02 19.44
CA ARG A 200 -8.59 0.39 20.35
C ARG A 200 -9.00 -0.71 21.34
N ARG A 201 -9.21 -1.95 20.90
CA ARG A 201 -9.66 -3.03 21.82
C ARG A 201 -8.55 -3.63 22.68
N ILE A 202 -7.29 -3.64 22.20
CA ILE A 202 -6.15 -3.95 23.06
C ILE A 202 -5.94 -2.82 24.07
N GLU A 203 -6.14 -1.57 23.66
CA GLU A 203 -6.12 -0.41 24.54
C GLU A 203 -7.23 -0.49 25.59
N GLU A 204 -8.47 -0.84 25.23
CA GLU A 204 -9.57 -1.08 26.17
C GLU A 204 -9.24 -2.21 27.18
N ARG A 205 -8.69 -3.33 26.69
CA ARG A 205 -8.25 -4.45 27.55
C ARG A 205 -7.06 -4.07 28.44
N ALA A 206 -6.09 -3.34 27.91
CA ALA A 206 -4.94 -2.84 28.65
C ALA A 206 -5.34 -1.82 29.70
N GLN A 207 -6.33 -0.96 29.40
CA GLN A 207 -6.91 -0.03 30.36
C GLN A 207 -7.66 -0.76 31.49
N HIS A 208 -8.36 -1.86 31.17
CA HIS A 208 -9.05 -2.66 32.18
C HIS A 208 -8.07 -3.42 33.09
N ASN A 209 -7.01 -3.97 32.52
CA ASN A 209 -5.97 -4.72 33.22
C ASN A 209 -4.79 -3.85 33.70
N ALA A 210 -4.96 -2.52 33.71
CA ALA A 210 -3.90 -1.61 34.07
C ALA A 210 -3.46 -1.83 35.53
N PRO A 211 -2.14 -1.95 35.82
CA PRO A 211 -1.64 -2.25 37.16
C PRO A 211 -1.82 -1.09 38.16
N SER A 212 -2.13 0.12 37.68
CA SER A 212 -2.41 1.28 38.51
C SER A 212 -3.31 2.29 37.78
N GLU A 213 -3.96 3.17 38.54
CA GLU A 213 -4.82 4.21 37.98
C GLU A 213 -4.05 5.25 37.14
N ILE A 214 -2.78 5.55 37.46
CA ILE A 214 -1.97 6.43 36.62
C ILE A 214 -1.67 5.81 35.25
N VAL A 215 -1.33 4.52 35.22
CA VAL A 215 -1.12 3.78 33.95
C VAL A 215 -2.41 3.80 33.11
N LYS A 216 -3.56 3.57 33.75
CA LYS A 216 -4.87 3.66 33.10
C LYS A 216 -5.16 5.06 32.53
N LYS A 217 -4.81 6.13 33.26
CA LYS A 217 -4.91 7.52 32.78
C LYS A 217 -4.03 7.75 31.54
N VAL A 218 -2.79 7.25 31.54
CA VAL A 218 -1.87 7.35 30.40
C VAL A 218 -2.43 6.64 29.17
N LEU A 219 -2.87 5.39 29.32
CA LEU A 219 -3.45 4.63 28.21
C LEU A 219 -4.70 5.32 27.64
N ARG A 220 -5.55 5.89 28.50
CA ARG A 220 -6.71 6.70 28.06
C ARG A 220 -6.31 7.99 27.36
N ALA A 221 -5.24 8.64 27.80
CA ALA A 221 -4.75 9.86 27.15
C ALA A 221 -4.20 9.55 25.75
N MET A 222 -3.48 8.42 25.60
CA MET A 222 -2.99 7.92 24.31
C MET A 222 -4.15 7.62 23.35
N ASP A 223 -5.17 6.88 23.79
CA ASP A 223 -6.39 6.59 23.00
C ASP A 223 -7.14 7.87 22.60
N ARG A 224 -7.17 8.88 23.50
CA ARG A 224 -7.85 10.16 23.25
C ARG A 224 -7.02 11.16 22.47
N GLN A 225 -5.74 10.88 22.21
CA GLN A 225 -4.84 11.82 21.55
C GLN A 225 -5.40 12.22 20.18
N ARG A 226 -5.41 13.54 19.91
CA ARG A 226 -5.82 14.10 18.62
C ARG A 226 -4.64 14.67 17.85
N GLY A 227 -3.82 15.48 18.50
CA GLY A 227 -2.66 16.13 17.89
C GLY A 227 -1.38 15.30 17.94
N PHE A 228 -0.27 15.88 17.48
CA PHE A 228 1.04 15.22 17.43
C PHE A 228 1.74 15.08 18.79
N THR A 229 1.27 15.82 19.79
CA THR A 229 1.80 15.78 21.15
C THR A 229 0.80 15.19 22.13
N LEU A 230 1.32 14.57 23.18
CA LEU A 230 0.56 13.99 24.28
C LEU A 230 0.93 14.77 25.54
N SER A 231 -0.06 15.45 26.14
CA SER A 231 0.11 16.16 27.41
C SER A 231 -0.50 15.33 28.53
N LEU A 232 0.29 15.08 29.58
CA LEU A 232 -0.11 14.32 30.76
C LEU A 232 0.19 15.15 32.00
N ASN A 233 -0.78 15.24 32.92
CA ASN A 233 -0.56 15.77 34.25
C ASN A 233 -0.18 14.58 35.16
N ALA A 234 1.06 14.54 35.61
CA ALA A 234 1.59 13.49 36.47
C ALA A 234 2.48 14.10 37.56
N GLU A 235 2.43 13.54 38.77
CA GLU A 235 3.32 13.91 39.87
C GLU A 235 4.71 13.27 39.69
N GLU A 236 5.73 13.72 40.41
CA GLU A 236 7.09 13.21 40.27
C GLU A 236 7.19 11.70 40.58
N GLU A 237 6.42 11.22 41.57
CA GLU A 237 6.34 9.81 41.96
C GLU A 237 5.71 8.89 40.89
N ASP A 238 4.96 9.47 39.94
CA ASP A 238 4.31 8.73 38.87
C ASP A 238 5.26 8.42 37.69
N VAL A 239 6.37 9.16 37.57
CA VAL A 239 7.29 9.11 36.41
C VAL A 239 7.85 7.70 36.20
N ASP A 240 8.24 7.00 37.26
CA ASP A 240 8.79 5.64 37.18
C ASP A 240 7.78 4.62 36.62
N ARG A 241 6.48 4.86 36.81
CA ARG A 241 5.41 3.99 36.31
C ARG A 241 5.01 4.33 34.88
N ILE A 242 5.12 5.60 34.49
CA ILE A 242 4.76 6.11 33.15
C ILE A 242 5.89 5.86 32.15
N GLY A 243 7.14 6.04 32.59
CA GLY A 243 8.35 5.99 31.77
C GLY A 243 8.44 4.78 30.84
N PRO A 244 8.27 3.54 31.34
CA PRO A 244 8.32 2.35 30.50
C PRO A 244 7.28 2.34 29.36
N ILE A 245 6.03 2.71 29.63
CA ILE A 245 4.96 2.75 28.63
C ILE A 245 5.25 3.80 27.56
N MET A 246 5.70 4.98 27.99
CA MET A 246 6.05 6.05 27.05
C MET A 246 7.29 5.71 26.23
N SER A 247 8.27 5.01 26.82
CA SER A 247 9.45 4.50 26.13
C SER A 247 9.06 3.50 25.04
N GLU A 248 8.22 2.51 25.36
CA GLU A 248 7.73 1.52 24.39
C GLU A 248 6.95 2.18 23.25
N ARG A 249 6.01 3.08 23.57
CA ARG A 249 5.28 3.85 22.54
C ARG A 249 6.22 4.70 21.68
N GLY A 250 7.22 5.33 22.30
CA GLY A 250 8.23 6.12 21.60
C GLY A 250 9.06 5.26 20.64
N ALA A 251 9.46 4.06 21.08
CA ALA A 251 10.19 3.09 20.27
C ALA A 251 9.35 2.57 19.10
N GLU A 252 8.08 2.23 19.33
CA GLU A 252 7.12 1.82 18.29
C GLU A 252 6.97 2.90 17.20
N LEU A 253 6.69 4.15 17.61
CA LEU A 253 6.53 5.27 16.68
C LEU A 253 7.82 5.56 15.90
N ARG A 254 8.98 5.46 16.55
CA ARG A 254 10.28 5.63 15.91
C ARG A 254 10.56 4.52 14.91
N LEU A 255 10.28 3.26 15.26
CA LEU A 255 10.43 2.12 14.36
C LEU A 255 9.57 2.28 13.11
N GLN A 256 8.29 2.61 13.28
CA GLN A 256 7.38 2.90 12.17
C GLN A 256 7.94 4.02 11.29
N SER A 257 8.32 5.15 11.89
CA SER A 257 8.78 6.34 11.16
C SER A 257 10.07 6.06 10.37
N LEU A 258 11.01 5.31 10.93
CA LEU A 258 12.25 4.92 10.25
C LEU A 258 12.01 3.90 9.13
N ALA A 259 11.12 2.93 9.33
CA ALA A 259 10.76 1.97 8.28
C ALA A 259 10.09 2.67 7.10
N VAL A 260 9.18 3.62 7.38
CA VAL A 260 8.56 4.48 6.36
C VAL A 260 9.62 5.35 5.68
N ALA A 261 10.55 5.93 6.43
CA ALA A 261 11.63 6.72 5.86
C ALA A 261 12.50 5.92 4.88
N LEU A 262 12.85 4.67 5.20
CA LEU A 262 13.59 3.79 4.29
C LEU A 262 12.80 3.50 3.00
N ARG A 263 11.48 3.30 3.12
CA ARG A 263 10.60 3.12 1.96
C ARG A 263 10.52 4.39 1.11
N SER A 264 10.20 5.53 1.72
CA SER A 264 10.05 6.83 1.06
C SER A 264 11.35 7.26 0.38
N ALA A 265 12.49 7.11 1.05
CA ALA A 265 13.79 7.37 0.44
C ALA A 265 14.01 6.47 -0.79
N SER A 266 13.67 5.18 -0.69
CA SER A 266 13.82 4.21 -1.78
C SER A 266 13.01 4.52 -3.03
N THR A 267 11.87 5.20 -2.91
CA THR A 267 11.00 5.59 -4.03
C THR A 267 11.03 7.10 -4.34
N LEU A 268 11.76 7.87 -3.54
CA LEU A 268 11.72 9.33 -3.48
C LEU A 268 10.30 9.88 -3.23
N ALA A 269 9.46 9.17 -2.47
CA ALA A 269 8.10 9.64 -2.16
C ALA A 269 8.12 10.65 -1.01
N ALA A 270 7.30 11.69 -1.11
CA ALA A 270 7.07 12.64 -0.04
C ALA A 270 6.15 12.02 1.01
N THR A 271 6.42 12.23 2.29
CA THR A 271 5.70 11.61 3.40
C THR A 271 4.89 12.64 4.16
N ILE A 272 3.57 12.42 4.27
CA ILE A 272 2.67 13.23 5.08
C ILE A 272 2.31 12.43 6.33
N ARG A 273 2.77 12.88 7.50
CA ARG A 273 2.41 12.28 8.79
C ARG A 273 1.08 12.86 9.27
N LEU A 274 0.05 12.03 9.32
CA LEU A 274 -1.27 12.43 9.82
C LEU A 274 -1.33 12.43 11.35
N PRO A 275 -2.14 13.34 11.94
CA PRO A 275 -2.36 13.36 13.37
C PRO A 275 -3.14 12.10 13.84
N PRO A 276 -2.95 11.62 15.07
CA PRO A 276 -3.71 10.50 15.64
C PRO A 276 -5.24 10.65 15.55
N ALA A 277 -5.76 11.87 15.42
CA ALA A 277 -7.18 12.15 15.24
C ALA A 277 -7.84 11.32 14.12
N VAL A 278 -7.12 10.95 13.06
CA VAL A 278 -7.70 10.15 11.96
C VAL A 278 -8.08 8.74 12.39
N ASN A 279 -7.43 8.18 13.41
CA ASN A 279 -7.80 6.89 13.98
C ASN A 279 -9.04 6.98 14.88
N ARG A 280 -9.53 8.21 15.17
CA ARG A 280 -10.71 8.41 16.00
C ARG A 280 -12.01 8.40 15.21
N THR A 281 -11.96 8.14 13.91
CA THR A 281 -13.14 7.98 13.05
C THR A 281 -13.76 6.59 13.14
N ASP A 282 -13.11 5.63 13.81
CA ASP A 282 -13.55 4.23 13.89
C ASP A 282 -14.98 4.07 14.39
N GLY A 283 -15.43 4.93 15.31
CA GLY A 283 -16.81 4.90 15.81
C GLY A 283 -17.85 5.14 14.71
N VAL A 284 -17.62 6.13 13.83
CA VAL A 284 -18.53 6.41 12.71
C VAL A 284 -18.38 5.40 11.57
N VAL A 285 -17.17 4.86 11.38
CA VAL A 285 -16.91 3.75 10.45
C VAL A 285 -17.66 2.48 10.89
N ALA A 286 -17.63 2.14 12.18
CA ALA A 286 -18.38 1.02 12.74
C ALA A 286 -19.90 1.21 12.59
N GLN A 287 -20.41 2.44 12.74
CA GLN A 287 -21.83 2.74 12.50
C GLN A 287 -22.24 2.50 11.04
N LEU A 288 -21.42 2.93 10.07
CA LEU A 288 -21.65 2.63 8.66
C LEU A 288 -21.65 1.13 8.40
N SER A 289 -20.66 0.43 8.95
CA SER A 289 -20.49 -1.00 8.75
C SER A 289 -21.65 -1.80 9.36
N ALA A 290 -22.09 -1.45 10.57
CA ALA A 290 -23.28 -2.03 11.19
C ALA A 290 -24.55 -1.75 10.39
N HIS A 291 -24.74 -0.50 9.92
CA HIS A 291 -25.86 -0.13 9.05
C HIS A 291 -25.90 -0.97 7.78
N LEU A 292 -24.79 -1.12 7.05
CA LEU A 292 -24.76 -1.91 5.81
C LEU A 292 -24.93 -3.42 6.04
N ARG A 293 -24.44 -3.97 7.16
CA ARG A 293 -24.61 -5.39 7.49
C ARG A 293 -26.02 -5.76 7.97
N SER A 294 -26.84 -4.77 8.34
CA SER A 294 -28.18 -5.00 8.89
C SER A 294 -29.28 -5.01 7.82
N TYR A 295 -28.95 -4.73 6.55
CA TYR A 295 -29.91 -4.62 5.46
C TYR A 295 -29.37 -5.39 4.25
N ASP A 296 -30.23 -6.17 3.60
CA ASP A 296 -29.92 -6.75 2.29
C ASP A 296 -29.88 -5.64 1.21
N ASN A 297 -30.81 -4.68 1.31
CA ASN A 297 -30.90 -3.51 0.44
C ASN A 297 -31.10 -2.23 1.29
N PRO A 298 -30.02 -1.58 1.73
CA PRO A 298 -30.10 -0.40 2.58
C PRO A 298 -30.64 0.82 1.81
N PRO A 299 -31.50 1.68 2.41
CA PRO A 299 -32.00 2.87 1.72
C PRO A 299 -30.88 3.87 1.38
N ASP A 300 -30.74 4.20 0.09
CA ASP A 300 -29.66 5.05 -0.45
C ASP A 300 -29.45 6.34 0.35
N SER A 301 -30.51 7.12 0.60
CA SER A 301 -30.43 8.41 1.29
C SER A 301 -29.95 8.31 2.74
N LYS A 302 -30.33 7.23 3.45
CA LYS A 302 -29.85 6.97 4.81
C LYS A 302 -28.39 6.54 4.77
N THR A 303 -28.02 5.68 3.82
CA THR A 303 -26.63 5.24 3.61
C THR A 303 -25.72 6.43 3.28
N ALA A 304 -26.14 7.31 2.38
CA ALA A 304 -25.43 8.54 2.02
C ALA A 304 -25.22 9.45 3.21
N ARG A 305 -26.25 9.63 4.06
CA ARG A 305 -26.11 10.43 5.29
C ARG A 305 -25.07 9.83 6.24
N VAL A 306 -25.08 8.52 6.46
CA VAL A 306 -24.12 7.86 7.35
C VAL A 306 -22.71 7.92 6.78
N PHE A 307 -22.54 7.67 5.47
CA PHE A 307 -21.24 7.78 4.81
C PHE A 307 -20.69 9.20 4.84
N ARG A 308 -21.53 10.22 4.63
CA ARG A 308 -21.14 11.64 4.75
C ARG A 308 -20.63 11.98 6.15
N THR A 309 -21.22 11.41 7.20
CA THR A 309 -20.71 11.56 8.57
C THR A 309 -19.28 11.01 8.69
N VAL A 310 -18.97 9.87 8.06
CA VAL A 310 -17.61 9.31 8.02
C VAL A 310 -16.67 10.25 7.26
N GLN A 311 -17.07 10.72 6.08
CA GLN A 311 -16.25 11.62 5.26
C GLN A 311 -15.95 12.95 5.98
N ASN A 312 -16.94 13.53 6.66
CA ASN A 312 -16.76 14.74 7.46
C ASN A 312 -15.80 14.50 8.63
N ALA A 313 -15.96 13.39 9.37
CA ALA A 313 -15.08 13.06 10.48
C ALA A 313 -13.62 12.87 10.03
N LEU A 314 -13.40 12.24 8.87
CA LEU A 314 -12.08 12.10 8.27
C LEU A 314 -11.51 13.44 7.85
N LYS A 315 -12.31 14.28 7.17
CA LYS A 315 -11.90 15.61 6.73
C LYS A 315 -11.51 16.51 7.92
N ASP A 316 -12.33 16.52 8.97
CA ASP A 316 -12.09 17.32 10.19
C ASP A 316 -10.85 16.86 10.96
N ALA A 317 -10.44 15.60 10.80
CA ALA A 317 -9.26 15.04 11.43
C ALA A 317 -7.96 15.34 10.67
N VAL A 318 -8.02 15.88 9.45
CA VAL A 318 -6.85 16.14 8.59
C VAL A 318 -6.66 17.66 8.38
N PRO A 319 -5.47 18.22 8.66
CA PRO A 319 -5.18 19.62 8.37
C PRO A 319 -5.40 19.99 6.89
N ALA A 320 -5.90 21.20 6.63
CA ALA A 320 -6.28 21.65 5.29
C ALA A 320 -5.07 21.70 4.32
N GLU A 321 -3.90 22.05 4.84
CA GLU A 321 -2.63 22.07 4.13
C GLU A 321 -2.25 20.67 3.63
N HIS A 322 -2.50 19.65 4.46
CA HIS A 322 -2.24 18.27 4.09
C HIS A 322 -3.24 17.79 3.02
N LEU A 323 -4.51 18.20 3.09
CA LEU A 323 -5.50 17.92 2.04
C LEU A 323 -5.08 18.52 0.69
N ALA A 324 -4.61 19.76 0.69
CA ALA A 324 -4.12 20.44 -0.51
C ALA A 324 -2.92 19.70 -1.14
N LEU A 325 -1.99 19.19 -0.31
CA LEU A 325 -0.87 18.38 -0.78
C LEU A 325 -1.36 17.07 -1.42
N MET A 326 -2.34 16.38 -0.82
CA MET A 326 -2.92 15.15 -1.38
C MET A 326 -3.61 15.40 -2.72
N GLN A 327 -4.37 16.49 -2.84
CA GLN A 327 -5.00 16.93 -4.07
C GLN A 327 -3.97 17.14 -5.21
N GLY A 328 -2.78 17.62 -4.86
CA GLY A 328 -1.65 17.83 -5.76
C GLY A 328 -0.96 16.56 -6.28
N SER A 329 -1.25 15.37 -5.74
CA SER A 329 -0.58 14.12 -6.15
C SER A 329 -0.68 13.86 -7.66
N LYS A 330 0.45 13.59 -8.32
CA LYS A 330 0.55 13.37 -9.77
C LYS A 330 0.58 11.89 -10.16
N SER A 331 0.83 10.98 -9.21
CA SER A 331 1.11 9.56 -9.50
C SER A 331 0.56 8.58 -8.47
N GLY A 332 -0.25 9.07 -7.55
CA GLY A 332 -0.94 8.25 -6.56
C GLY A 332 -0.34 8.33 -5.17
N ILE A 333 -1.06 7.72 -4.23
CA ILE A 333 -0.79 7.79 -2.80
C ILE A 333 -0.69 6.37 -2.23
N LYS A 334 0.38 6.13 -1.46
CA LYS A 334 0.52 4.94 -0.61
C LYS A 334 0.04 5.29 0.79
N ILE A 335 -1.05 4.66 1.24
CA ILE A 335 -1.55 4.76 2.60
C ILE A 335 -0.79 3.77 3.49
N ILE A 336 -0.32 4.22 4.64
CA ILE A 336 0.28 3.42 5.71
C ILE A 336 -0.46 3.77 7.00
N ALA A 337 -1.65 3.19 7.15
CA ALA A 337 -2.59 3.50 8.22
C ALA A 337 -3.60 2.35 8.38
N ASP A 338 -4.23 2.31 9.56
CA ASP A 338 -5.39 1.45 9.80
C ASP A 338 -6.71 2.20 9.55
N ALA A 339 -6.77 3.52 9.85
CA ALA A 339 -7.92 4.39 9.56
C ALA A 339 -8.36 4.36 8.09
N ALA A 340 -9.66 4.47 7.79
CA ALA A 340 -10.28 4.34 6.46
C ALA A 340 -10.03 5.55 5.51
N LEU A 341 -8.76 5.88 5.27
CA LEU A 341 -8.34 7.08 4.54
C LEU A 341 -8.70 7.07 3.05
N GLU A 342 -9.03 5.93 2.45
CA GLU A 342 -9.57 5.83 1.08
C GLU A 342 -10.89 6.59 0.94
N TRP A 343 -11.63 6.78 2.04
CA TRP A 343 -12.90 7.51 2.07
C TRP A 343 -12.74 9.02 2.32
N LEU A 344 -11.52 9.50 2.57
CA LEU A 344 -11.24 10.92 2.78
C LEU A 344 -11.72 11.73 1.56
N PRO A 345 -12.62 12.72 1.72
CA PRO A 345 -13.18 13.44 0.59
C PRO A 345 -12.19 14.46 0.01
N ILE A 346 -11.88 14.34 -1.28
CA ILE A 346 -11.03 15.24 -2.08
C ILE A 346 -11.77 15.59 -3.38
N ASP A 347 -12.05 16.87 -3.62
CA ASP A 347 -12.75 17.36 -4.83
C ASP A 347 -14.04 16.60 -5.18
N GLY A 348 -14.86 16.29 -4.17
CA GLY A 348 -16.13 15.57 -4.36
C GLY A 348 -16.00 14.05 -4.55
N LEU A 349 -14.79 13.50 -4.55
CA LEU A 349 -14.52 12.06 -4.62
C LEU A 349 -13.91 11.56 -3.31
N PRO A 350 -14.19 10.31 -2.89
CA PRO A 350 -13.31 9.59 -1.96
C PRO A 350 -11.88 9.53 -2.51
N LEU A 351 -10.87 9.62 -1.64
CA LEU A 351 -9.45 9.61 -2.03
C LEU A 351 -9.09 8.42 -2.93
N GLY A 352 -9.64 7.23 -2.66
CA GLY A 352 -9.44 6.01 -3.46
C GLY A 352 -9.98 6.08 -4.89
N LEU A 353 -10.87 7.04 -5.18
CA LEU A 353 -11.44 7.30 -6.51
C LEU A 353 -10.87 8.59 -7.12
N TYR A 354 -10.32 9.49 -6.31
CA TYR A 354 -9.67 10.71 -6.78
C TYR A 354 -8.33 10.44 -7.48
N THR A 355 -7.48 9.61 -6.87
CA THR A 355 -6.13 9.27 -7.38
C THR A 355 -5.83 7.80 -7.16
N ASP A 356 -4.75 7.29 -7.74
CA ASP A 356 -4.38 5.88 -7.60
C ASP A 356 -3.92 5.63 -6.17
N VAL A 357 -4.59 4.72 -5.47
CA VAL A 357 -4.36 4.48 -4.04
C VAL A 357 -4.12 3.01 -3.78
N SER A 358 -3.22 2.77 -2.82
CA SER A 358 -3.05 1.45 -2.23
C SER A 358 -2.59 1.57 -0.79
N ARG A 359 -2.77 0.51 0.00
CA ARG A 359 -2.59 0.52 1.46
C ARG A 359 -1.58 -0.52 1.91
N ILE A 360 -0.80 -0.17 2.92
CA ILE A 360 -0.13 -1.11 3.82
C ILE A 360 -0.74 -0.87 5.21
N PRO A 361 -1.38 -1.88 5.83
CA PRO A 361 -1.88 -1.71 7.19
C PRO A 361 -0.71 -1.57 8.15
N VAL A 362 -0.90 -0.80 9.23
CA VAL A 362 0.10 -0.64 10.28
C VAL A 362 0.05 -1.84 11.21
N THR A 363 -1.15 -2.40 11.36
CA THR A 363 -1.40 -3.54 12.22
C THR A 363 -1.76 -4.79 11.39
N PRO A 364 -1.17 -5.97 11.68
CA PRO A 364 -0.11 -6.22 12.66
C PRO A 364 1.27 -5.76 12.15
N GLY A 365 2.14 -5.38 13.09
CA GLY A 365 3.44 -4.75 12.79
C GLY A 365 4.40 -5.63 11.97
N ASN A 366 4.28 -6.96 12.03
CA ASN A 366 5.06 -7.86 11.18
C ASN A 366 4.70 -7.72 9.70
N ILE A 367 3.40 -7.59 9.36
CA ILE A 367 2.94 -7.35 7.99
C ILE A 367 3.38 -5.97 7.52
N LEU A 368 3.26 -4.94 8.37
CA LEU A 368 3.80 -3.61 8.08
C LEU A 368 5.27 -3.68 7.64
N MET A 369 6.12 -4.30 8.46
CA MET A 369 7.55 -4.40 8.16
C MET A 369 7.83 -5.22 6.90
N GLU A 370 7.09 -6.31 6.68
CA GLU A 370 7.22 -7.15 5.49
C GLU A 370 6.83 -6.40 4.19
N GLN A 371 5.80 -5.56 4.25
CA GLN A 371 5.30 -4.81 3.10
C GLN A 371 6.07 -3.51 2.83
N LEU A 372 6.66 -2.87 3.85
CA LEU A 372 7.54 -1.71 3.64
C LEU A 372 8.88 -2.08 3.00
N ARG A 373 9.28 -3.34 3.14
CA ARG A 373 10.46 -3.88 2.47
C ARG A 373 10.36 -3.63 0.95
N PRO A 374 11.39 -3.04 0.31
CA PRO A 374 11.38 -2.87 -1.13
C PRO A 374 11.32 -4.20 -1.87
N ARG A 375 10.45 -4.28 -2.88
CA ARG A 375 10.32 -5.43 -3.77
C ARG A 375 10.75 -5.00 -5.18
N PRO A 376 11.57 -5.79 -5.88
CA PRO A 376 11.81 -5.56 -7.30
C PRO A 376 10.48 -5.56 -8.07
N PRO A 377 10.34 -4.72 -9.11
CA PRO A 377 9.14 -4.74 -9.93
C PRO A 377 8.91 -6.11 -10.59
N ILE A 378 7.67 -6.58 -10.56
CA ILE A 378 7.22 -7.79 -11.24
C ILE A 378 6.65 -7.38 -12.59
N GLN A 379 7.26 -7.85 -13.68
CA GLN A 379 6.76 -7.59 -15.03
C GLN A 379 5.75 -8.67 -15.41
N VAL A 380 4.56 -8.26 -15.82
CA VAL A 380 3.47 -9.14 -16.26
C VAL A 380 3.01 -8.67 -17.63
N ARG A 381 2.83 -9.58 -18.59
CA ARG A 381 2.30 -9.18 -19.90
C ARG A 381 0.79 -8.97 -19.79
N PRO A 382 0.19 -7.96 -20.46
CA PRO A 382 -1.26 -7.83 -20.54
C PRO A 382 -1.96 -9.12 -20.99
N GLU A 383 -1.35 -9.85 -21.92
CA GLU A 383 -1.87 -11.13 -22.42
C GLU A 383 -1.91 -12.24 -21.35
N SER A 384 -1.04 -12.19 -20.32
CA SER A 384 -1.03 -13.16 -19.22
C SER A 384 -2.31 -13.13 -18.38
N PHE A 385 -3.07 -12.03 -18.40
CA PHE A 385 -4.35 -11.93 -17.70
C PHE A 385 -5.49 -12.68 -18.38
N ARG A 386 -5.29 -13.19 -19.61
CA ARG A 386 -6.26 -14.08 -20.24
C ARG A 386 -6.41 -15.41 -19.52
N ASN A 387 -5.34 -15.88 -18.88
CA ASN A 387 -5.32 -17.12 -18.11
C ASN A 387 -5.23 -16.79 -16.62
N PHE A 388 -6.37 -16.44 -16.01
CA PHE A 388 -6.51 -16.27 -14.57
C PHE A 388 -7.00 -17.56 -13.90
N LEU A 389 -6.80 -17.72 -12.59
CA LEU A 389 -7.41 -18.80 -11.81
C LEU A 389 -8.60 -18.25 -11.04
N LEU A 390 -9.79 -18.81 -11.24
CA LEU A 390 -10.99 -18.56 -10.42
C LEU A 390 -11.21 -19.74 -9.47
N LEU A 391 -11.13 -19.49 -8.17
CA LEU A 391 -11.52 -20.43 -7.13
C LEU A 391 -12.90 -20.02 -6.60
N SER A 392 -13.91 -20.81 -6.92
CA SER A 392 -15.29 -20.61 -6.43
C SER A 392 -15.58 -21.62 -5.32
N MET A 393 -15.78 -21.15 -4.09
CA MET A 393 -15.77 -21.98 -2.88
C MET A 393 -17.13 -22.03 -2.17
N PHE A 394 -18.18 -21.62 -2.86
CA PHE A 394 -19.56 -21.69 -2.39
C PHE A 394 -20.11 -23.12 -2.39
N ASP A 395 -21.11 -23.39 -1.56
CA ASP A 395 -21.88 -24.63 -1.61
C ASP A 395 -22.62 -24.80 -2.95
N GLU A 396 -22.90 -26.05 -3.35
CA GLU A 396 -23.51 -26.37 -4.66
C GLU A 396 -24.87 -25.70 -4.90
N LYS A 397 -25.57 -25.33 -3.83
CA LYS A 397 -26.90 -24.70 -3.89
C LYS A 397 -26.85 -23.19 -3.73
N ASP A 398 -25.66 -22.60 -3.61
CA ASP A 398 -25.53 -21.17 -3.46
C ASP A 398 -25.76 -20.45 -4.79
N HIS A 399 -26.73 -19.54 -4.80
CA HIS A 399 -27.06 -18.74 -5.98
C HIS A 399 -25.93 -17.80 -6.42
N LEU A 400 -24.98 -17.47 -5.53
CA LEU A 400 -23.83 -16.63 -5.86
C LEU A 400 -22.74 -17.38 -6.63
N ALA A 401 -22.70 -18.71 -6.54
CA ALA A 401 -21.59 -19.54 -7.03
C ALA A 401 -21.31 -19.41 -8.54
N GLU A 402 -22.34 -19.04 -9.31
CA GLU A 402 -22.26 -18.94 -10.76
C GLU A 402 -22.15 -17.51 -11.28
N LEU A 403 -22.38 -16.47 -10.47
CA LEU A 403 -22.47 -15.09 -10.98
C LEU A 403 -21.19 -14.62 -11.67
N ILE A 404 -20.04 -14.80 -11.02
CA ILE A 404 -18.74 -14.42 -11.60
C ILE A 404 -18.40 -15.33 -12.77
N ALA A 405 -18.67 -16.63 -12.66
CA ALA A 405 -18.40 -17.59 -13.72
C ALA A 405 -19.18 -17.23 -14.99
N GLN A 406 -20.47 -16.91 -14.86
CA GLN A 406 -21.33 -16.48 -15.97
C GLN A 406 -20.88 -15.14 -16.57
N ALA A 407 -20.47 -14.18 -15.72
CA ALA A 407 -20.00 -12.87 -16.18
C ALA A 407 -18.70 -12.95 -17.01
N ILE A 408 -17.90 -14.01 -16.84
CA ILE A 408 -16.61 -14.17 -17.53
C ILE A 408 -16.58 -15.28 -18.58
N ASP A 409 -17.55 -16.22 -18.60
CA ASP A 409 -17.58 -17.39 -19.51
C ASP A 409 -17.50 -16.99 -21.00
N LYS A 410 -18.18 -15.90 -21.35
CA LYS A 410 -18.22 -15.33 -22.70
C LYS A 410 -17.47 -14.01 -22.82
N LEU A 411 -16.48 -13.78 -21.95
CA LEU A 411 -15.72 -12.55 -21.99
C LEU A 411 -14.76 -12.54 -23.18
N GLU A 412 -14.93 -11.56 -24.05
CA GLU A 412 -14.08 -11.31 -25.19
C GLU A 412 -13.54 -9.88 -25.14
N ASP A 413 -12.34 -9.69 -25.67
CA ASP A 413 -11.84 -8.35 -25.93
C ASP A 413 -12.51 -7.74 -27.18
N SER A 414 -12.22 -6.47 -27.45
CA SER A 414 -12.65 -5.68 -28.61
C SER A 414 -12.23 -6.26 -29.96
N LYS A 415 -11.36 -7.28 -29.98
CA LYS A 415 -10.95 -8.02 -31.18
C LYS A 415 -11.62 -9.39 -31.27
N GLY A 416 -12.59 -9.71 -30.41
CA GLY A 416 -13.27 -11.00 -30.35
C GLY A 416 -12.38 -12.13 -29.80
N ARG A 417 -11.25 -11.82 -29.14
CA ARG A 417 -10.37 -12.83 -28.56
C ARG A 417 -10.85 -13.18 -27.16
N PRO A 418 -11.02 -14.47 -26.82
CA PRO A 418 -11.56 -14.90 -25.54
C PRO A 418 -10.58 -14.62 -24.38
N ILE A 419 -11.14 -14.19 -23.24
CA ILE A 419 -10.45 -14.05 -21.96
C ILE A 419 -10.96 -15.18 -21.06
N ARG A 420 -10.24 -16.33 -21.08
CA ARG A 420 -10.67 -17.59 -20.44
C ARG A 420 -9.73 -18.00 -19.32
N GLY A 421 -10.17 -17.79 -18.08
CA GLY A 421 -9.51 -18.34 -16.90
C GLY A 421 -9.84 -19.81 -16.68
N THR A 422 -9.09 -20.43 -15.77
CA THR A 422 -9.39 -21.76 -15.25
C THR A 422 -10.27 -21.63 -14.01
N ARG A 423 -11.46 -22.23 -14.02
CA ARG A 423 -12.31 -22.35 -12.82
C ARG A 423 -12.01 -23.65 -12.07
N ARG A 424 -11.88 -23.57 -10.75
CA ARG A 424 -11.84 -24.72 -9.83
C ARG A 424 -12.78 -24.45 -8.66
N THR A 425 -13.36 -25.51 -8.11
CA THR A 425 -14.30 -25.46 -6.99
C THR A 425 -13.80 -26.33 -5.84
N PRO A 426 -12.70 -25.94 -5.16
CA PRO A 426 -12.14 -26.75 -4.09
C PRO A 426 -13.14 -26.87 -2.93
N ARG A 427 -13.25 -28.07 -2.36
CA ARG A 427 -14.10 -28.40 -1.20
C ARG A 427 -13.31 -28.59 0.08
N THR A 428 -11.98 -28.68 -0.01
CA THR A 428 -11.08 -28.86 1.14
C THR A 428 -9.87 -27.92 1.06
N VAL A 429 -9.22 -27.67 2.20
CA VAL A 429 -7.94 -26.94 2.27
C VAL A 429 -6.89 -27.56 1.34
N LYS A 430 -6.83 -28.89 1.29
CA LYS A 430 -5.85 -29.62 0.46
C LYS A 430 -6.08 -29.38 -1.04
N GLU A 431 -7.34 -29.38 -1.47
CA GLU A 431 -7.70 -29.06 -2.86
C GLU A 431 -7.42 -27.60 -3.19
N PHE A 432 -7.68 -26.68 -2.26
CA PHE A 432 -7.34 -25.27 -2.42
C PHE A 432 -5.82 -25.09 -2.61
N ILE A 433 -5.00 -25.64 -1.71
CA ILE A 433 -3.53 -25.60 -1.80
C ILE A 433 -3.06 -26.20 -3.13
N ALA A 434 -3.60 -27.36 -3.52
CA ALA A 434 -3.23 -28.02 -4.77
C ALA A 434 -3.56 -27.17 -6.00
N ALA A 435 -4.75 -26.55 -6.04
CA ALA A 435 -5.18 -25.71 -7.15
C ALA A 435 -4.31 -24.45 -7.28
N VAL A 436 -3.99 -23.78 -6.17
CA VAL A 436 -3.13 -22.59 -6.20
C VAL A 436 -1.70 -22.96 -6.57
N ASN A 437 -1.14 -24.04 -6.00
CA ASN A 437 0.23 -24.46 -6.30
C ASN A 437 0.40 -24.92 -7.76
N ALA A 438 -0.63 -25.51 -8.36
CA ALA A 438 -0.61 -25.94 -9.77
C ALA A 438 -0.71 -24.77 -10.77
N TYR A 439 -1.07 -23.57 -10.30
CA TYR A 439 -1.26 -22.41 -11.15
C TYR A 439 0.00 -21.54 -11.23
N GLU A 440 0.33 -21.08 -12.44
CA GLU A 440 1.54 -20.30 -12.73
C GLU A 440 1.24 -18.91 -13.31
N GLY A 441 -0.04 -18.57 -13.45
CA GLY A 441 -0.45 -17.27 -13.95
C GLY A 441 -0.37 -16.16 -12.89
N PRO A 442 -0.55 -14.90 -13.31
CA PRO A 442 -0.28 -13.75 -12.44
C PRO A 442 -1.39 -13.47 -11.42
N MET A 443 -2.61 -13.95 -11.68
CA MET A 443 -3.80 -13.50 -10.96
C MET A 443 -4.68 -14.65 -10.49
N LEU A 444 -4.97 -14.65 -9.19
CA LEU A 444 -5.94 -15.51 -8.52
C LEU A 444 -7.16 -14.67 -8.15
N ILE A 445 -8.35 -15.15 -8.53
CA ILE A 445 -9.64 -14.62 -8.07
C ILE A 445 -10.24 -15.65 -7.12
N VAL A 446 -10.54 -15.21 -5.90
CA VAL A 446 -11.18 -16.05 -4.88
C VAL A 446 -12.59 -15.54 -4.68
N ASP A 447 -13.55 -16.41 -4.97
CA ASP A 447 -14.98 -16.11 -4.94
C ASP A 447 -15.66 -17.02 -3.92
N SER A 448 -16.15 -16.42 -2.83
CA SER A 448 -16.55 -17.14 -1.62
C SER A 448 -17.37 -16.26 -0.69
N HIS A 449 -18.03 -16.86 0.29
CA HIS A 449 -18.38 -16.14 1.51
C HIS A 449 -17.12 -15.79 2.30
N GLY A 450 -17.04 -14.55 2.75
CA GLY A 450 -16.08 -14.12 3.75
C GLY A 450 -16.70 -14.24 5.14
N GLN A 451 -15.89 -14.64 6.11
CA GLN A 451 -16.34 -14.70 7.49
C GLN A 451 -15.36 -13.93 8.37
N HIS A 452 -15.89 -13.00 9.15
CA HIS A 452 -15.13 -12.34 10.21
C HIS A 452 -16.05 -12.17 11.41
N ILE A 453 -16.27 -13.30 12.10
CA ILE A 453 -17.34 -13.49 13.10
C ILE A 453 -17.30 -12.39 14.16
N ASN A 454 -16.11 -12.16 14.72
CA ASN A 454 -15.85 -11.16 15.74
C ASN A 454 -14.34 -10.92 15.85
N ASP A 455 -13.98 -9.94 16.67
CA ASP A 455 -12.60 -9.51 16.85
C ASP A 455 -11.67 -10.52 17.52
N ASN A 456 -12.18 -11.63 18.08
CA ASN A 456 -11.36 -12.67 18.71
C ASN A 456 -10.97 -13.79 17.74
N VAL A 457 -11.54 -13.82 16.53
CA VAL A 457 -11.29 -14.85 15.53
C VAL A 457 -10.66 -14.20 14.29
N ALA A 458 -9.63 -14.81 13.73
CA ALA A 458 -9.05 -14.36 12.46
C ALA A 458 -10.14 -14.38 11.36
N GLY A 459 -10.02 -13.48 10.39
CA GLY A 459 -10.85 -13.50 9.19
C GLY A 459 -10.59 -14.79 8.42
N GLY A 460 -11.67 -15.45 8.00
CA GLY A 460 -11.63 -16.68 7.26
C GLY A 460 -12.39 -16.60 5.94
N LEU A 461 -12.02 -17.49 5.02
CA LEU A 461 -12.83 -17.82 3.85
C LEU A 461 -13.52 -19.16 4.10
N ILE A 462 -14.74 -19.30 3.60
CA ILE A 462 -15.50 -20.55 3.72
C ILE A 462 -15.12 -21.47 2.57
N ILE A 463 -14.66 -22.69 2.87
CA ILE A 463 -14.43 -23.75 1.88
C ILE A 463 -15.15 -25.00 2.36
N GLY A 464 -16.10 -25.50 1.55
CA GLY A 464 -16.87 -26.70 1.90
C GLY A 464 -17.67 -26.56 3.20
N GLY A 465 -18.12 -25.34 3.53
CA GLY A 465 -18.85 -25.03 4.77
C GLY A 465 -17.96 -24.73 5.98
N GLU A 466 -16.64 -24.90 5.89
CA GLU A 466 -15.71 -24.62 6.99
C GLU A 466 -14.90 -23.34 6.79
N ALA A 467 -14.73 -22.57 7.86
CA ALA A 467 -13.93 -21.36 7.85
C ALA A 467 -12.44 -21.68 7.94
N ILE A 468 -11.64 -21.15 7.01
CA ILE A 468 -10.20 -21.38 6.96
C ILE A 468 -9.44 -20.09 7.23
N ASP A 469 -8.49 -20.20 8.15
CA ASP A 469 -7.48 -19.18 8.39
C ASP A 469 -6.38 -19.26 7.32
N ILE A 470 -6.38 -18.29 6.40
CA ILE A 470 -5.38 -18.19 5.33
C ILE A 470 -3.96 -18.01 5.87
N TRP A 471 -3.79 -17.43 7.06
CA TRP A 471 -2.46 -17.23 7.65
C TRP A 471 -1.74 -18.54 7.92
N SER A 472 -2.48 -19.59 8.26
CA SER A 472 -1.96 -20.94 8.50
C SER A 472 -1.36 -21.61 7.26
N LEU A 473 -1.65 -21.08 6.06
CA LEU A 473 -1.18 -21.63 4.78
C LEU A 473 0.20 -21.11 4.37
N ARG A 474 0.81 -20.23 5.18
CA ARG A 474 2.18 -19.78 4.98
C ARG A 474 3.12 -20.99 4.83
N ASP A 475 4.05 -20.88 3.89
CA ASP A 475 5.02 -21.93 3.50
C ASP A 475 4.43 -23.20 2.87
N GLN A 476 3.09 -23.34 2.79
CA GLN A 476 2.43 -24.46 2.11
C GLN A 476 1.94 -24.10 0.69
N ILE A 477 1.85 -22.79 0.42
CA ILE A 477 1.27 -22.26 -0.82
C ILE A 477 2.26 -21.36 -1.56
N ARG A 478 2.30 -21.50 -2.89
CA ARG A 478 3.02 -20.62 -3.82
C ARG A 478 2.03 -19.60 -4.37
N MET A 479 1.90 -18.48 -3.67
CA MET A 479 0.89 -17.49 -3.97
C MET A 479 1.19 -16.72 -5.28
N PRO A 480 0.22 -16.60 -6.21
CA PRO A 480 0.30 -15.65 -7.32
C PRO A 480 0.49 -14.21 -6.82
N PRO A 481 1.17 -13.34 -7.58
CA PRO A 481 1.45 -11.98 -7.12
C PRO A 481 0.21 -11.11 -6.95
N ILE A 482 -0.88 -11.40 -7.68
CA ILE A 482 -2.16 -10.69 -7.60
C ILE A 482 -3.24 -11.62 -7.06
N VAL A 483 -3.93 -11.17 -6.02
CA VAL A 483 -5.13 -11.81 -5.49
C VAL A 483 -6.30 -10.84 -5.52
N VAL A 484 -7.44 -11.26 -6.04
CA VAL A 484 -8.70 -10.52 -6.02
C VAL A 484 -9.68 -11.30 -5.16
N LEU A 485 -10.12 -10.71 -4.05
CA LEU A 485 -11.09 -11.32 -3.14
C LEU A 485 -12.48 -10.80 -3.45
N SER A 486 -13.27 -11.62 -4.14
CA SER A 486 -14.71 -11.41 -4.32
C SER A 486 -15.45 -12.08 -3.17
N ALA A 487 -15.39 -11.45 -2.00
CA ALA A 487 -16.04 -11.91 -0.78
C ALA A 487 -16.27 -10.72 0.14
N CYS A 488 -17.29 -10.76 0.99
CA CYS A 488 -17.58 -9.71 1.98
C CYS A 488 -16.54 -9.67 3.11
N ASP A 489 -16.26 -8.48 3.68
CA ASP A 489 -15.48 -8.30 4.91
C ASP A 489 -14.12 -9.04 4.92
N THR A 490 -13.34 -8.96 3.85
CA THR A 490 -12.01 -9.61 3.77
C THR A 490 -10.87 -8.75 4.35
N HIS A 491 -11.13 -7.45 4.55
CA HIS A 491 -10.32 -6.49 5.30
C HIS A 491 -11.18 -5.37 5.90
N PRO A 492 -12.13 -5.68 6.81
CA PRO A 492 -13.03 -4.69 7.38
C PRO A 492 -12.29 -3.67 8.24
N HIS A 493 -12.65 -2.39 8.10
CA HIS A 493 -12.03 -1.30 8.89
C HIS A 493 -12.48 -1.28 10.36
N ASP A 494 -13.58 -1.94 10.70
CA ASP A 494 -14.21 -1.89 12.02
C ASP A 494 -14.01 -3.17 12.88
N ARG A 495 -13.21 -4.13 12.39
CA ARG A 495 -12.90 -5.39 13.09
C ARG A 495 -11.38 -5.59 13.20
N ASN A 496 -10.95 -6.75 13.72
CA ASN A 496 -9.53 -7.03 13.95
C ASN A 496 -8.68 -7.06 12.66
N HIS A 497 -7.37 -6.91 12.83
CA HIS A 497 -6.42 -6.82 11.72
C HIS A 497 -5.91 -8.17 11.20
N ALA A 498 -6.30 -9.27 11.84
CA ALA A 498 -6.01 -10.64 11.38
C ALA A 498 -6.94 -11.00 10.22
N SER A 499 -6.98 -10.16 9.19
CA SER A 499 -7.94 -10.26 8.09
C SER A 499 -7.48 -11.28 7.03
N VAL A 500 -8.42 -11.73 6.20
CA VAL A 500 -8.16 -12.63 5.06
C VAL A 500 -7.12 -12.02 4.12
N ALA A 501 -7.28 -10.74 3.77
CA ALA A 501 -6.37 -10.06 2.87
C ALA A 501 -4.92 -9.99 3.39
N ASN A 502 -4.75 -9.75 4.69
CA ASN A 502 -3.43 -9.80 5.32
C ASN A 502 -2.86 -11.23 5.33
N GLY A 503 -3.70 -12.25 5.48
CA GLY A 503 -3.31 -13.66 5.31
C GLY A 503 -2.71 -13.93 3.93
N PHE A 504 -3.34 -13.46 2.85
CA PHE A 504 -2.81 -13.59 1.49
C PHE A 504 -1.48 -12.85 1.29
N LEU A 505 -1.34 -11.63 1.82
CA LEU A 505 -0.07 -10.90 1.82
C LEU A 505 1.01 -11.69 2.57
N SER A 506 0.66 -12.29 3.71
CA SER A 506 1.55 -13.11 4.52
C SER A 506 1.99 -14.40 3.82
N CYS A 507 1.19 -14.90 2.87
CA CYS A 507 1.47 -16.06 2.03
C CYS A 507 2.28 -15.72 0.76
N GLY A 508 2.66 -14.46 0.57
CA GLY A 508 3.55 -14.03 -0.51
C GLY A 508 2.88 -13.24 -1.65
N ALA A 509 1.58 -12.96 -1.57
CA ALA A 509 0.95 -12.03 -2.52
C ALA A 509 1.67 -10.66 -2.47
N SER A 510 1.74 -10.00 -3.62
CA SER A 510 2.25 -8.63 -3.73
C SER A 510 1.14 -7.60 -3.72
N ALA A 511 -0.03 -7.97 -4.24
CA ALA A 511 -1.23 -7.15 -4.24
C ALA A 511 -2.45 -7.99 -3.88
N VAL A 512 -3.28 -7.47 -2.98
CA VAL A 512 -4.57 -8.07 -2.66
C VAL A 512 -5.65 -7.00 -2.80
N LEU A 513 -6.61 -7.21 -3.70
CA LEU A 513 -7.82 -6.41 -3.73
C LEU A 513 -8.83 -7.06 -2.79
N GLY A 514 -9.07 -6.42 -1.65
CA GLY A 514 -10.00 -6.88 -0.63
C GLY A 514 -11.20 -5.96 -0.50
N THR A 515 -12.06 -6.29 0.46
CA THR A 515 -13.33 -5.63 0.76
C THR A 515 -13.38 -5.22 2.21
N VAL A 516 -13.80 -3.98 2.47
CA VAL A 516 -13.92 -3.39 3.81
C VAL A 516 -15.35 -3.44 4.35
N LEU A 517 -16.30 -3.73 3.48
CA LEU A 517 -17.74 -3.80 3.74
C LEU A 517 -18.35 -4.95 2.92
N PRO A 518 -19.59 -5.39 3.19
CA PRO A 518 -20.29 -6.35 2.35
C PRO A 518 -20.44 -5.86 0.90
N ILE A 519 -20.27 -6.74 -0.08
CA ILE A 519 -20.43 -6.44 -1.51
C ILE A 519 -21.61 -7.23 -2.11
N ARG A 520 -22.16 -6.75 -3.23
CA ARG A 520 -23.24 -7.40 -3.97
C ARG A 520 -22.67 -8.30 -5.06
N GLY A 521 -23.22 -9.50 -5.22
CA GLY A 521 -22.69 -10.51 -6.16
C GLY A 521 -22.65 -10.03 -7.61
N GLU A 522 -23.72 -9.40 -8.09
CA GLU A 522 -23.82 -8.86 -9.46
C GLU A 522 -22.79 -7.75 -9.73
N ASP A 523 -22.61 -6.83 -8.78
CA ASP A 523 -21.63 -5.76 -8.89
C ASP A 523 -20.20 -6.30 -8.87
N ALA A 524 -19.93 -7.28 -8.01
CA ALA A 524 -18.66 -7.96 -7.95
C ALA A 524 -18.32 -8.64 -9.29
N ALA A 525 -19.29 -9.34 -9.88
CA ALA A 525 -19.15 -9.97 -11.19
C ALA A 525 -18.90 -8.94 -12.31
N SER A 526 -19.67 -7.85 -12.31
CA SER A 526 -19.49 -6.73 -13.25
C SER A 526 -18.11 -6.07 -13.12
N PHE A 527 -17.66 -5.84 -11.87
CA PHE A 527 -16.36 -5.26 -11.57
C PHE A 527 -15.21 -6.20 -12.00
N VAL A 528 -15.28 -7.51 -11.70
CA VAL A 528 -14.28 -8.49 -12.13
C VAL A 528 -14.16 -8.53 -13.65
N ARG A 529 -15.29 -8.54 -14.36
CA ARG A 529 -15.31 -8.45 -15.82
C ARG A 529 -14.59 -7.20 -16.32
N ARG A 530 -14.90 -6.04 -15.74
CA ARG A 530 -14.26 -4.76 -16.07
C ARG A 530 -12.76 -4.75 -15.78
N LEU A 531 -12.35 -5.34 -14.65
CA LEU A 531 -10.95 -5.44 -14.24
C LEU A 531 -10.15 -6.28 -15.25
N LEU A 532 -10.69 -7.44 -15.66
CA LEU A 532 -10.09 -8.32 -16.65
C LEU A 532 -9.93 -7.63 -18.02
N LEU A 533 -11.00 -7.01 -18.52
CA LEU A 533 -10.97 -6.25 -19.77
C LEU A 533 -9.93 -5.14 -19.72
N ARG A 534 -9.88 -4.38 -18.62
CA ARG A 534 -8.90 -3.31 -18.46
C ARG A 534 -7.46 -3.84 -18.42
N ALA A 535 -7.21 -4.95 -17.72
CA ALA A 535 -5.88 -5.55 -17.65
C ALA A 535 -5.37 -5.98 -19.04
N VAL A 536 -6.24 -6.61 -19.85
CA VAL A 536 -5.90 -7.12 -21.18
C VAL A 536 -5.89 -6.00 -22.23
N GLU A 537 -6.97 -5.23 -22.33
CA GLU A 537 -7.17 -4.25 -23.41
C GLU A 537 -6.45 -2.94 -23.15
N TYR A 538 -6.74 -2.28 -22.03
CA TYR A 538 -6.09 -1.01 -21.71
C TYR A 538 -4.59 -1.23 -21.51
N GLY A 539 -4.20 -2.30 -20.80
CA GLY A 539 -2.79 -2.71 -20.71
C GLY A 539 -2.14 -2.90 -22.09
N GLY A 540 -2.78 -3.67 -22.98
CA GLY A 540 -2.30 -3.91 -24.34
C GLY A 540 -2.20 -2.65 -25.20
N ILE A 541 -3.21 -1.78 -25.15
CA ILE A 541 -3.23 -0.49 -25.87
C ILE A 541 -2.08 0.40 -25.38
N MET A 542 -1.94 0.58 -24.07
CA MET A 542 -0.86 1.41 -23.50
C MET A 542 0.51 0.88 -23.92
N ASN A 543 0.71 -0.43 -23.86
CA ASN A 543 1.96 -1.07 -24.29
C ASN A 543 2.23 -0.89 -25.80
N SER A 544 1.18 -0.92 -26.64
CA SER A 544 1.30 -0.65 -28.09
C SER A 544 1.75 0.79 -28.37
N THR A 545 1.36 1.73 -27.50
CA THR A 545 1.82 3.14 -27.52
C THR A 545 3.18 3.34 -26.83
N GLY A 546 3.87 2.27 -26.43
CA GLY A 546 5.18 2.32 -25.80
C GLY A 546 5.16 2.66 -24.30
N ARG A 547 4.03 2.44 -23.61
CA ARG A 547 3.87 2.77 -22.18
C ARG A 547 3.50 1.54 -21.36
N SER A 548 4.27 1.29 -20.30
CA SER A 548 3.95 0.33 -19.24
C SER A 548 2.92 0.92 -18.28
N VAL A 549 2.15 0.07 -17.61
CA VAL A 549 1.08 0.50 -16.69
C VAL A 549 1.22 -0.23 -15.35
N PRO A 550 1.23 0.46 -14.20
CA PRO A 550 1.24 -0.21 -12.91
C PRO A 550 -0.13 -0.84 -12.60
N TRP A 551 -0.16 -1.97 -11.90
CA TRP A 551 -1.40 -2.66 -11.55
C TRP A 551 -2.37 -1.80 -10.72
N THR A 552 -1.85 -0.91 -9.87
CA THR A 552 -2.67 0.08 -9.14
C THR A 552 -3.52 0.92 -10.08
N ASN A 553 -2.98 1.31 -11.24
CA ASN A 553 -3.70 2.10 -12.23
C ASN A 553 -4.80 1.31 -12.94
N ILE A 554 -4.60 0.01 -13.13
CA ILE A 554 -5.63 -0.89 -13.65
C ILE A 554 -6.79 -0.97 -12.66
N VAL A 555 -6.52 -1.26 -11.39
CA VAL A 555 -7.56 -1.38 -10.35
C VAL A 555 -8.29 -0.05 -10.12
N SER A 556 -7.56 1.04 -9.87
CA SER A 556 -8.18 2.35 -9.61
C SER A 556 -8.96 2.88 -10.81
N GLY A 557 -8.47 2.63 -12.04
CA GLY A 557 -9.23 2.95 -13.24
C GLY A 557 -10.51 2.12 -13.38
N ALA A 558 -10.48 0.83 -13.04
CA ALA A 558 -11.68 -0.02 -13.04
C ALA A 558 -12.72 0.48 -12.01
N LEU A 559 -12.29 0.88 -10.81
CA LEU A 559 -13.17 1.43 -9.77
C LEU A 559 -13.83 2.75 -10.22
N ARG A 560 -13.08 3.69 -10.80
CA ARG A 560 -13.66 4.94 -11.32
C ARG A 560 -14.64 4.71 -12.47
N MET A 561 -14.29 3.79 -13.38
CA MET A 561 -15.17 3.41 -14.48
C MET A 561 -16.44 2.72 -13.98
N GLN A 562 -16.35 1.94 -12.89
CA GLN A 562 -17.52 1.36 -12.25
C GLN A 562 -18.39 2.44 -11.60
N LEU A 563 -17.82 3.41 -10.88
CA LEU A 563 -18.58 4.54 -10.34
C LEU A 563 -19.30 5.33 -11.46
N ALA A 564 -18.63 5.56 -12.59
CA ALA A 564 -19.28 6.22 -13.73
C ALA A 564 -20.50 5.41 -14.24
N SER A 565 -20.41 4.08 -14.23
CA SER A 565 -21.53 3.20 -14.60
C SER A 565 -22.65 3.22 -13.57
N ASP A 566 -22.31 3.24 -12.29
CA ASP A 566 -23.28 3.34 -11.21
C ASP A 566 -24.01 4.69 -11.25
N ILE A 567 -23.32 5.78 -11.63
CA ILE A 567 -23.93 7.10 -11.88
C ILE A 567 -24.89 7.04 -13.06
N CYS A 568 -24.43 6.58 -14.24
CA CYS A 568 -25.27 6.56 -15.44
C CYS A 568 -26.48 5.63 -15.27
N GLY A 569 -26.25 4.43 -14.73
CA GLY A 569 -27.29 3.45 -14.42
C GLY A 569 -28.25 3.96 -13.34
N GLY A 570 -27.72 4.51 -12.24
CA GLY A 570 -28.54 5.04 -11.15
C GLY A 570 -29.44 6.21 -11.56
N LEU A 571 -29.00 7.05 -12.51
CA LEU A 571 -29.85 8.10 -13.09
C LEU A 571 -30.92 7.52 -14.02
N LYS A 572 -30.56 6.50 -14.81
CA LYS A 572 -31.49 5.78 -15.69
C LYS A 572 -32.59 5.09 -14.90
N ASP A 573 -32.23 4.36 -13.84
CA ASP A 573 -33.17 3.61 -13.01
C ASP A 573 -34.15 4.55 -12.28
N ARG A 574 -33.75 5.80 -12.05
CA ARG A 574 -34.60 6.87 -11.51
C ARG A 574 -35.44 7.59 -12.58
N GLY A 575 -35.35 7.17 -13.84
CA GLY A 575 -36.08 7.77 -14.97
C GLY A 575 -35.60 9.18 -15.34
N LEU A 576 -34.40 9.58 -14.91
CA LEU A 576 -33.87 10.93 -15.19
C LEU A 576 -33.17 11.02 -16.54
N VAL A 577 -32.72 9.89 -17.08
CA VAL A 577 -32.12 9.79 -18.43
C VAL A 577 -32.62 8.52 -19.11
N THR A 578 -32.62 8.51 -20.43
CA THR A 578 -32.92 7.33 -21.24
C THR A 578 -31.74 6.35 -21.28
N GLU A 579 -31.98 5.10 -21.70
CA GLU A 579 -30.91 4.10 -21.91
C GLU A 579 -29.83 4.61 -22.87
N MET A 580 -30.23 5.26 -23.97
CA MET A 580 -29.31 5.82 -24.97
C MET A 580 -28.46 6.94 -24.37
N GLN A 581 -29.06 7.87 -23.63
CA GLN A 581 -28.32 8.93 -22.94
C GLN A 581 -27.37 8.34 -21.88
N ALA A 582 -27.78 7.34 -21.11
CA ALA A 582 -26.92 6.69 -20.13
C ALA A 582 -25.69 6.03 -20.79
N ALA A 583 -25.87 5.39 -21.94
CA ALA A 583 -24.77 4.82 -22.72
C ALA A 583 -23.80 5.89 -23.26
N GLU A 584 -24.31 7.00 -23.78
CA GLU A 584 -23.50 8.13 -24.26
C GLU A 584 -22.71 8.81 -23.13
N LEU A 585 -23.36 9.00 -21.97
CA LEU A 585 -22.73 9.53 -20.76
C LEU A 585 -21.59 8.61 -20.29
N GLN A 586 -21.84 7.29 -20.25
CA GLN A 586 -20.84 6.30 -19.88
C GLN A 586 -19.64 6.31 -20.83
N LEU A 587 -19.89 6.36 -22.15
CA LEU A 587 -18.83 6.41 -23.16
C LEU A 587 -17.98 7.68 -22.97
N SER A 588 -18.64 8.82 -22.80
CA SER A 588 -17.96 10.10 -22.59
C SER A 588 -17.15 10.12 -21.28
N ALA A 589 -17.66 9.52 -20.20
CA ALA A 589 -16.93 9.35 -18.95
C ALA A 589 -15.67 8.49 -19.14
N ASN A 590 -15.77 7.38 -19.89
CA ASN A 590 -14.62 6.53 -20.20
C ASN A 590 -13.53 7.28 -21.01
N MET A 591 -13.94 8.18 -21.90
CA MET A 591 -13.01 9.04 -22.66
C MET A 591 -12.26 10.04 -21.78
N ASP A 592 -12.87 10.51 -20.68
CA ASP A 592 -12.19 11.37 -19.70
C ASP A 592 -11.31 10.54 -18.73
N LEU A 593 -11.76 9.35 -18.34
CA LEU A 593 -11.08 8.49 -17.36
C LEU A 593 -9.80 7.83 -17.89
N ASN A 594 -9.81 7.32 -19.13
CA ASN A 594 -8.66 6.61 -19.70
C ASN A 594 -7.36 7.44 -19.82
N PRO A 595 -7.41 8.74 -20.16
CA PRO A 595 -6.24 9.63 -20.09
C PRO A 595 -5.94 10.14 -18.67
N HIS A 596 -6.63 9.65 -17.63
CA HIS A 596 -6.47 10.05 -16.22
C HIS A 596 -6.76 11.52 -15.94
N ARG A 597 -7.85 12.08 -16.50
CA ARG A 597 -8.29 13.44 -16.18
C ARG A 597 -8.84 13.49 -14.76
N LYS A 598 -8.30 14.38 -13.92
CA LYS A 598 -8.77 14.56 -12.53
C LYS A 598 -10.16 15.20 -12.45
N ASP A 599 -10.55 16.01 -13.42
CA ASP A 599 -11.84 16.70 -13.49
C ASP A 599 -12.97 15.86 -14.12
N TRP A 600 -12.78 14.54 -14.28
CA TRP A 600 -13.74 13.65 -14.95
C TRP A 600 -15.13 13.68 -14.31
N LEU A 601 -15.22 13.72 -12.97
CA LEU A 601 -16.50 13.74 -12.26
C LEU A 601 -17.24 15.05 -12.52
N HIS A 602 -16.52 16.18 -12.52
CA HIS A 602 -17.12 17.49 -12.81
C HIS A 602 -17.68 17.53 -14.24
N ARG A 603 -16.93 17.00 -15.22
CA ARG A 603 -17.38 16.90 -16.61
C ARG A 603 -18.60 15.98 -16.74
N LEU A 604 -18.60 14.84 -16.07
CA LEU A 604 -19.74 13.93 -16.04
C LEU A 604 -20.96 14.60 -15.42
N ALA A 605 -20.80 15.29 -14.29
CA ALA A 605 -21.86 16.01 -13.60
C ALA A 605 -22.57 17.02 -14.52
N LEU A 606 -21.81 17.83 -15.26
CA LEU A 606 -22.35 18.80 -16.21
C LEU A 606 -23.19 18.12 -17.31
N ARG A 607 -22.67 17.04 -17.91
CA ARG A 607 -23.39 16.29 -18.94
C ARG A 607 -24.65 15.61 -18.39
N CYS A 608 -24.59 15.07 -17.17
CA CYS A 608 -25.75 14.46 -16.52
C CYS A 608 -26.84 15.50 -16.20
N GLN A 609 -26.45 16.68 -15.71
CA GLN A 609 -27.37 17.80 -15.43
C GLN A 609 -28.07 18.28 -16.71
N GLU A 610 -27.32 18.41 -17.80
CA GLU A 610 -27.84 18.76 -19.11
C GLU A 610 -28.80 17.69 -19.66
N ALA A 611 -28.37 16.43 -19.68
CA ALA A 611 -29.15 15.32 -20.22
C ALA A 611 -30.44 15.03 -19.42
N GLY A 612 -30.39 15.20 -18.09
CA GLY A 612 -31.51 14.90 -17.20
C GLY A 612 -32.35 16.10 -16.75
N GLY A 613 -31.99 17.32 -17.18
CA GLY A 613 -32.77 18.53 -16.88
C GLY A 613 -32.84 18.90 -15.40
N PHE A 614 -31.73 18.76 -14.66
CA PHE A 614 -31.67 19.10 -13.24
C PHE A 614 -30.42 19.93 -12.87
N ASN A 615 -30.51 20.69 -11.78
CA ASN A 615 -29.46 21.62 -11.35
C ASN A 615 -28.38 20.96 -10.46
N ALA A 616 -27.35 21.75 -10.11
CA ALA A 616 -26.22 21.30 -9.29
C ALA A 616 -26.62 20.82 -7.87
N VAL A 617 -27.65 21.43 -7.27
CA VAL A 617 -28.14 21.02 -5.94
C VAL A 617 -28.73 19.61 -6.01
N ARG A 618 -29.57 19.35 -7.02
CA ARG A 618 -30.16 18.03 -7.25
C ARG A 618 -29.12 16.99 -7.65
N TRP A 619 -28.12 17.38 -8.46
CA TRP A 619 -26.97 16.52 -8.76
C TRP A 619 -26.26 16.04 -7.49
N GLN A 620 -25.96 16.95 -6.55
CA GLN A 620 -25.23 16.57 -5.34
C GLN A 620 -25.99 15.51 -4.52
N VAL A 621 -27.31 15.66 -4.39
CA VAL A 621 -28.15 14.67 -3.69
C VAL A 621 -28.12 13.32 -4.40
N LEU A 622 -28.32 13.31 -5.73
CA LEU A 622 -28.34 12.08 -6.52
C LEU A 622 -26.97 11.37 -6.51
N TYR A 623 -25.89 12.12 -6.66
CA TYR A 623 -24.54 11.60 -6.63
C TYR A 623 -24.19 11.02 -5.27
N ASP A 624 -24.52 11.70 -4.17
CA ASP A 624 -24.22 11.21 -2.82
C ASP A 624 -24.98 9.91 -2.53
N ASP A 625 -26.25 9.82 -2.95
CA ASP A 625 -27.06 8.61 -2.85
C ASP A 625 -26.43 7.44 -3.64
N ILE A 626 -26.05 7.68 -4.90
CA ILE A 626 -25.45 6.67 -5.77
C ILE A 626 -24.07 6.23 -5.27
N LEU A 627 -23.20 7.19 -4.89
CA LEU A 627 -21.85 6.90 -4.39
C LEU A 627 -21.90 6.03 -3.15
N ALA A 628 -22.81 6.33 -2.22
CA ALA A 628 -22.94 5.59 -0.97
C ALA A 628 -23.56 4.21 -1.16
N ALA A 629 -24.40 4.03 -2.18
CA ALA A 629 -24.95 2.72 -2.56
C ALA A 629 -23.94 1.86 -3.33
N SER A 630 -23.01 2.47 -4.06
CA SER A 630 -22.03 1.79 -4.91
C SER A 630 -21.06 0.89 -4.11
N ASP A 631 -20.71 -0.25 -4.70
CA ASP A 631 -19.70 -1.16 -4.15
C ASP A 631 -18.27 -0.62 -4.30
N VAL A 632 -18.03 0.42 -5.10
CA VAL A 632 -16.67 0.95 -5.34
C VAL A 632 -16.01 1.49 -4.07
N ILE A 633 -16.79 1.99 -3.10
CA ILE A 633 -16.28 2.45 -1.80
C ILE A 633 -16.00 1.28 -0.84
N ARG A 634 -16.37 0.07 -1.22
CA ARG A 634 -16.25 -1.14 -0.39
C ARG A 634 -14.98 -1.93 -0.69
N TYR A 635 -14.24 -1.56 -1.72
CA TYR A 635 -12.95 -2.16 -2.07
C TYR A 635 -11.76 -1.40 -1.47
N THR A 636 -10.72 -2.13 -1.10
CA THR A 636 -9.41 -1.57 -0.75
C THR A 636 -8.29 -2.39 -1.37
N HIS A 637 -7.23 -1.72 -1.81
CA HIS A 637 -6.13 -2.34 -2.54
C HIS A 637 -4.88 -2.42 -1.66
N LEU A 638 -4.58 -3.59 -1.11
CA LEU A 638 -3.51 -3.79 -0.14
C LEU A 638 -2.19 -4.24 -0.77
N GLY A 639 -1.10 -3.97 -0.05
CA GLY A 639 0.25 -4.42 -0.35
C GLY A 639 1.03 -3.41 -1.21
N ASN A 640 1.69 -3.92 -2.25
CA ASN A 640 2.58 -3.20 -3.16
C ASN A 640 2.15 -3.34 -4.65
N PRO A 641 0.89 -3.08 -5.01
CA PRO A 641 0.42 -3.23 -6.39
C PRO A 641 1.17 -2.38 -7.42
N GLU A 642 1.73 -1.25 -7.00
CA GLU A 642 2.53 -0.37 -7.84
C GLU A 642 3.84 -1.01 -8.33
N THR A 643 4.25 -2.12 -7.70
CA THR A 643 5.43 -2.89 -8.10
C THR A 643 5.11 -3.92 -9.19
N ILE A 644 3.84 -4.20 -9.46
CA ILE A 644 3.43 -5.06 -10.56
C ILE A 644 3.19 -4.19 -11.78
N ILE A 645 3.99 -4.39 -12.82
CA ILE A 645 4.02 -3.54 -14.01
C ILE A 645 3.57 -4.35 -15.22
N LEU A 646 2.52 -3.87 -15.89
CA LEU A 646 2.03 -4.43 -17.14
C LEU A 646 2.91 -3.95 -18.29
N SER A 647 3.75 -4.84 -18.80
CA SER A 647 4.79 -4.51 -19.77
C SER A 647 5.13 -5.70 -20.69
N GLU A 648 5.21 -5.44 -22.00
CA GLU A 648 5.75 -6.37 -22.99
C GLU A 648 7.29 -6.28 -23.05
N PRO A 649 8.02 -7.41 -23.16
CA PRO A 649 9.49 -7.40 -23.25
C PRO A 649 10.05 -6.50 -24.35
N ALA A 650 9.36 -6.44 -25.50
CA ALA A 650 9.73 -5.60 -26.63
C ALA A 650 9.75 -4.08 -26.30
N MET A 651 9.11 -3.63 -25.21
CA MET A 651 9.23 -2.24 -24.76
C MET A 651 10.60 -1.95 -24.16
N PHE A 652 11.16 -2.87 -23.37
CA PHE A 652 12.50 -2.73 -22.81
C PHE A 652 13.55 -2.71 -23.93
N GLU A 653 13.43 -3.61 -24.91
CA GLU A 653 14.34 -3.65 -26.07
C GLU A 653 14.29 -2.35 -26.88
N ARG A 654 13.08 -1.84 -27.16
CA ARG A 654 12.91 -0.55 -27.86
C ARG A 654 13.50 0.62 -27.08
N PHE A 655 13.30 0.62 -25.75
CA PHE A 655 13.88 1.64 -24.89
C PHE A 655 15.41 1.58 -24.94
N HIS A 656 16.03 0.43 -24.73
CA HIS A 656 17.49 0.30 -24.76
C HIS A 656 18.10 0.67 -26.12
N LYS A 657 17.51 0.21 -27.22
CA LYS A 657 17.96 0.56 -28.59
C LYS A 657 17.85 2.06 -28.91
N ALA A 658 16.97 2.81 -28.25
CA ALA A 658 16.85 4.25 -28.44
C ALA A 658 17.95 5.06 -27.72
N PHE A 659 18.74 4.42 -26.86
CA PHE A 659 19.84 5.03 -26.09
C PHE A 659 21.22 4.43 -26.40
N GLU A 660 21.29 3.45 -27.31
CA GLU A 660 22.50 3.03 -28.03
C GLU A 660 22.66 3.89 -29.28
#